data_AF-A0A3D0VTR1-F1
#
_entry.id   AF-A0A3D0VTR1-F1
#
_cell.length_a   1.000
_cell.length_b   1.000
_cell.length_c   1.000
_cell.angle_alpha   90.00
_cell.angle_beta   90.00
_cell.angle_gamma   90.00
#
_symmetry.space_group_name_H-M   'P 1'
#
loop_
_entity.id
_entity.type
_entity.pdbx_description
1 polymer ?
#
loop_
_entity_poly.entity_id
_entity_poly.type
_entity_poly.pdbx_seq_one_letter_code
_entity_poly.pdbx_strand_id
1 'polypeptide(L)'
;LNILHFAFLHNDIEISKCLLNSQFKDELLFFRDQNIMGRYSPIIMKSIVSSERDFIEFLEKLEEEITSEDLLKSGVLHLAANALKKDLFDYLVKSRNVNVNQDMSFEVYSCYEHFNRGRSEKSLIKERKSYSLLKALNLDFIKNFTSDWLLISEEGPNGEYVVNCVTSSFSGGDTKFGKSTASYKLMSTVSDVFGILLDKTLTWIEKRDEDRSEKLELFKSIFRTMVAKDYKIGDKREEFVISSGLIAYLGGDALGLVLEAGYKESFLGSGNIFVFDEAEGANYNQKIDRAQLALLPFITRSNISSDGNLDIFCKELKVRFINSQGKTFEPESISKEDRVLDLDYLRSKNSKINRENVVNTIVKFHDLFGLKKDKEIEYRGKKTTFMDYLVDNKFPQSVIENAIEHGFLAKNQLKEMKHRKQVKAIAEAIKRQKKREEAALIEKEEKEKRERELAKVRLETKGRKSEGVVSDHSYETINHENALKFFISSLMNNDYSLFTRTVNFVNVEDIEDVSIVEDSRMRKALIRRGLKVDKKLFLSILDLDQYDVMKVIVGERERDRDFVRMIMLDIKEDDINYEISEDMLIALGGFRGKFVEINRKFEEIEQEHEFAEEEKREVYISKNGMKELEEFSVKDSTREKLLKKIEDMRCGRFRGARSVESTDRVRELRILGRENIRVYYKLLDRGIYILKIYEKRDEVPIEELKLLEKMEEDQFQFLE
;
A
#
# COMPACT_ATOMS: atom_id res chain seq x y z
N LEU A 1 29.89 23.68 -14.11
CA LEU A 1 29.10 24.77 -13.50
C LEU A 1 28.75 25.76 -14.59
N ASN A 2 27.53 26.29 -14.57
CA ASN A 2 27.06 27.34 -15.48
C ASN A 2 26.53 28.54 -14.66
N ILE A 3 26.03 29.56 -15.34
CA ILE A 3 25.50 30.77 -14.71
C ILE A 3 24.32 30.51 -13.74
N LEU A 4 23.50 29.49 -13.99
CA LEU A 4 22.36 29.13 -13.13
C LEU A 4 22.81 28.53 -11.79
N HIS A 5 23.93 27.81 -11.77
CA HIS A 5 24.51 27.34 -10.50
C HIS A 5 24.85 28.52 -9.58
N PHE A 6 25.42 29.59 -10.13
CA PHE A 6 25.77 30.79 -9.36
C PHE A 6 24.53 31.52 -8.86
N ALA A 7 23.53 31.70 -9.72
CA ALA A 7 22.27 32.34 -9.33
C ALA A 7 21.61 31.58 -8.16
N PHE A 8 21.56 30.26 -8.22
CA PHE A 8 20.97 29.43 -7.16
C PHE A 8 21.78 29.50 -5.86
N LEU A 9 23.12 29.40 -5.94
CA LEU A 9 24.00 29.45 -4.78
C LEU A 9 23.86 30.78 -4.02
N HIS A 10 23.73 31.89 -4.74
CA HIS A 10 23.61 33.22 -4.17
C HIS A 10 22.16 33.66 -3.87
N ASN A 11 21.17 32.77 -4.04
CA ASN A 11 19.75 33.10 -3.91
C ASN A 11 19.31 34.30 -4.79
N ASP A 12 19.92 34.47 -5.96
CA ASP A 12 19.55 35.54 -6.90
C ASP A 12 18.31 35.10 -7.69
N ILE A 13 17.14 35.41 -7.12
CA ILE A 13 15.84 34.99 -7.66
C ILE A 13 15.60 35.61 -9.04
N GLU A 14 15.89 36.89 -9.23
CA GLU A 14 15.62 37.59 -10.49
C GLU A 14 16.45 37.01 -11.65
N ILE A 15 17.76 36.79 -11.43
CA ILE A 15 18.60 36.14 -12.42
C ILE A 15 18.14 34.70 -12.66
N SER A 16 17.76 33.98 -11.60
CA SER A 16 17.24 32.61 -11.72
C SER A 16 16.01 32.55 -12.61
N LYS A 17 15.03 33.43 -12.38
CA LYS A 17 13.80 33.52 -13.20
C LYS A 17 14.11 33.85 -14.66
N CYS A 18 14.98 34.83 -14.89
CA CYS A 18 15.39 35.22 -16.24
C CYS A 18 16.02 34.05 -17.01
N LEU A 19 16.91 33.30 -16.36
CA LEU A 19 17.58 32.15 -16.96
C LEU A 19 16.62 30.97 -17.18
N LEU A 20 15.73 30.69 -16.23
CA LEU A 20 14.76 29.59 -16.32
C LEU A 20 13.64 29.87 -17.33
N ASN A 21 13.32 31.14 -17.60
CA ASN A 21 12.37 31.52 -18.66
C ASN A 21 13.01 31.63 -20.05
N SER A 22 14.31 31.34 -20.17
CA SER A 22 15.02 31.37 -21.45
C SER A 22 14.85 30.06 -22.24
N GLN A 23 15.12 30.11 -23.54
CA GLN A 23 15.19 28.91 -24.40
C GLN A 23 16.27 27.90 -23.95
N PHE A 24 17.18 28.30 -23.06
CA PHE A 24 18.26 27.46 -22.55
C PHE A 24 17.91 26.80 -21.21
N LYS A 25 16.66 26.90 -20.73
CA LYS A 25 16.21 26.36 -19.44
C LYS A 25 16.71 24.93 -19.22
N ASP A 26 16.38 24.00 -20.11
CA ASP A 26 16.72 22.59 -19.94
C ASP A 26 18.24 22.36 -19.96
N GLU A 27 18.94 23.05 -20.87
CA GLU A 27 20.41 22.98 -20.95
C GLU A 27 21.04 23.48 -19.65
N LEU A 28 20.54 24.56 -19.07
CA LEU A 28 21.08 25.16 -17.85
C LEU A 28 20.71 24.37 -16.59
N LEU A 29 19.46 23.92 -16.49
CA LEU A 29 18.90 23.25 -15.33
C LEU A 29 19.40 21.81 -15.22
N PHE A 30 19.60 21.14 -16.35
CA PHE A 30 20.16 19.79 -16.40
C PHE A 30 21.62 19.79 -16.87
N PHE A 31 22.28 20.95 -16.88
CA PHE A 31 23.68 21.07 -17.29
C PHE A 31 24.56 20.12 -16.50
N ARG A 32 25.40 19.38 -17.23
CA ARG A 32 26.34 18.41 -16.69
C ARG A 32 27.70 18.71 -17.29
N ASP A 33 28.58 19.29 -16.48
CA ASP A 33 29.97 19.52 -16.90
C ASP A 33 30.77 18.25 -16.63
N GLN A 34 31.38 17.66 -17.66
CA GLN A 34 32.22 16.48 -17.52
C GLN A 34 33.49 16.75 -16.67
N ASN A 35 33.85 18.01 -16.47
CA ASN A 35 35.06 18.42 -15.75
C ASN A 35 34.79 18.86 -14.30
N ILE A 36 33.52 18.94 -13.89
CA ILE A 36 33.12 19.45 -12.58
C ILE A 36 32.00 18.57 -12.04
N MET A 37 32.36 17.40 -11.50
CA MET A 37 31.48 16.65 -10.61
C MET A 37 30.16 16.27 -11.31
N GLY A 38 30.26 15.41 -12.32
CA GLY A 38 29.46 15.35 -13.56
C GLY A 38 27.93 15.18 -13.49
N ARG A 39 27.26 15.39 -12.34
CA ARG A 39 25.82 15.13 -12.16
C ARG A 39 25.06 16.10 -11.28
N TYR A 40 25.71 17.10 -10.69
CA TYR A 40 25.01 18.08 -9.86
C TYR A 40 24.38 19.15 -10.72
N SER A 41 23.08 19.00 -11.00
CA SER A 41 22.27 20.12 -11.48
C SER A 41 22.26 21.25 -10.45
N PRO A 42 21.95 22.50 -10.85
CA PRO A 42 21.76 23.62 -9.94
C PRO A 42 20.81 23.27 -8.78
N ILE A 43 19.72 22.55 -9.06
CA ILE A 43 18.73 22.09 -8.06
C ILE A 43 19.38 21.16 -7.03
N ILE A 44 20.09 20.13 -7.47
CA ILE A 44 20.73 19.17 -6.56
C ILE A 44 21.80 19.87 -5.72
N MET A 45 22.63 20.70 -6.34
CA MET A 45 23.63 21.49 -5.63
C MET A 45 22.98 22.35 -4.54
N LYS A 46 21.93 23.09 -4.89
CA LYS A 46 21.20 23.97 -3.98
C LYS A 46 20.55 23.19 -2.82
N SER A 47 19.99 22.01 -3.11
CA SER A 47 19.35 21.14 -2.12
C SER A 47 20.32 20.60 -1.07
N ILE A 48 21.60 20.45 -1.41
CA ILE A 48 22.64 19.92 -0.51
C ILE A 48 23.21 21.03 0.37
N VAL A 49 23.45 22.22 -0.18
CA VAL A 49 24.09 23.33 0.55
C VAL A 49 23.12 24.15 1.41
N SER A 50 21.82 23.93 1.29
CA SER A 50 20.79 24.66 2.04
C SER A 50 20.11 23.76 3.06
N SER A 51 19.55 24.35 4.13
CA SER A 51 18.58 23.62 4.96
C SER A 51 17.35 23.22 4.13
N GLU A 52 16.58 22.23 4.59
CA GLU A 52 15.33 21.84 3.90
C GLU A 52 14.40 23.03 3.75
N ARG A 53 14.20 23.80 4.82
CA ARG A 53 13.38 25.00 4.83
C ARG A 53 13.86 26.05 3.82
N ASP A 54 15.14 26.41 3.84
CA ASP A 54 15.68 27.43 2.92
C ASP A 54 15.54 26.98 1.46
N PHE A 55 15.66 25.68 1.20
CA PHE A 55 15.49 25.13 -0.14
C PHE A 55 14.02 25.13 -0.57
N ILE A 56 13.09 24.79 0.31
CA ILE A 56 11.65 24.87 0.05
C ILE A 56 11.26 26.32 -0.26
N GLU A 57 11.64 27.27 0.60
CA GLU A 57 11.37 28.71 0.38
C GLU A 57 11.98 29.21 -0.94
N PHE A 58 13.13 28.68 -1.34
CA PHE A 58 13.72 28.96 -2.64
C PHE A 58 12.91 28.38 -3.81
N LEU A 59 12.43 27.14 -3.70
CA LEU A 59 11.58 26.50 -4.71
C LEU A 59 10.19 27.14 -4.84
N GLU A 60 9.64 27.68 -3.74
CA GLU A 60 8.39 28.45 -3.75
C GLU A 60 8.56 29.76 -4.53
N LYS A 61 9.67 30.48 -4.33
CA LYS A 61 9.98 31.70 -5.09
C LYS A 61 10.16 31.45 -6.59
N LEU A 62 10.43 30.20 -6.99
CA LEU A 62 10.61 29.76 -8.37
C LEU A 62 9.54 28.74 -8.79
N GLU A 63 8.34 28.81 -8.19
CA GLU A 63 7.28 27.84 -8.41
C GLU A 63 6.80 27.79 -9.87
N GLU A 64 6.65 28.96 -10.50
CA GLU A 64 6.22 29.09 -11.89
C GLU A 64 7.29 28.57 -12.87
N GLU A 65 8.57 28.73 -12.53
CA GLU A 65 9.68 28.43 -13.42
C GLU A 65 10.17 26.97 -13.32
N ILE A 66 10.03 26.32 -12.17
CA ILE A 66 10.50 24.94 -11.93
C ILE A 66 9.30 24.00 -11.83
N THR A 67 9.09 23.14 -12.82
CA THR A 67 7.95 22.23 -12.82
C THR A 67 8.17 21.01 -11.93
N SER A 68 7.11 20.26 -11.62
CA SER A 68 7.20 18.98 -10.93
C SER A 68 8.06 17.95 -11.70
N GLU A 69 7.98 17.97 -13.02
CA GLU A 69 8.81 17.14 -13.90
C GLU A 69 10.29 17.55 -13.84
N ASP A 70 10.58 18.85 -13.71
CA ASP A 70 11.96 19.33 -13.55
C ASP A 70 12.57 18.81 -12.24
N LEU A 71 11.81 18.89 -11.15
CA LEU A 71 12.20 18.36 -9.84
C LEU A 71 12.46 16.86 -9.93
N LEU A 72 11.59 16.09 -10.58
CA LEU A 72 11.80 14.66 -10.77
C LEU A 72 13.05 14.35 -11.59
N LYS A 73 13.19 14.95 -12.78
CA LYS A 73 14.33 14.73 -13.69
C LYS A 73 15.66 15.13 -13.06
N SER A 74 15.64 16.12 -12.17
CA SER A 74 16.84 16.53 -11.43
C SER A 74 17.31 15.46 -10.44
N GLY A 75 16.40 14.60 -9.96
CA GLY A 75 16.66 13.57 -8.95
C GLY A 75 16.44 13.99 -7.51
N VAL A 76 15.93 15.21 -7.28
CA VAL A 76 15.86 15.78 -5.94
C VAL A 76 14.91 15.00 -5.02
N LEU A 77 13.85 14.40 -5.58
CA LEU A 77 12.95 13.52 -4.82
C LEU A 77 13.67 12.25 -4.32
N HIS A 78 14.46 11.60 -5.17
CA HIS A 78 15.20 10.39 -4.84
C HIS A 78 16.32 10.68 -3.83
N LEU A 79 16.97 11.84 -3.97
CA LEU A 79 17.95 12.31 -3.00
C LEU A 79 17.30 12.64 -1.65
N ALA A 80 16.15 13.31 -1.62
CA ALA A 80 15.44 13.62 -0.39
C ALA A 80 15.02 12.35 0.36
N ALA A 81 14.54 11.33 -0.37
CA ALA A 81 14.20 10.03 0.19
C ALA A 81 15.41 9.32 0.82
N ASN A 82 16.53 9.21 0.09
CA ASN A 82 17.72 8.53 0.59
C ASN A 82 18.39 9.31 1.74
N ALA A 83 18.45 10.64 1.64
CA ALA A 83 19.07 11.50 2.64
C ALA A 83 18.19 11.77 3.87
N LEU A 84 17.02 11.11 3.97
CA LEU A 84 16.05 11.28 5.06
C LEU A 84 15.60 12.74 5.26
N LYS A 85 15.57 13.53 4.19
CA LYS A 85 15.08 14.92 4.18
C LYS A 85 13.55 14.92 4.12
N LYS A 86 12.93 14.63 5.25
CA LYS A 86 11.48 14.39 5.36
C LYS A 86 10.67 15.59 4.91
N ASP A 87 10.96 16.80 5.38
CA ASP A 87 10.14 17.97 5.09
C ASP A 87 10.24 18.36 3.61
N LEU A 88 11.44 18.22 3.02
CA LEU A 88 11.63 18.37 1.58
C LEU A 88 10.89 17.29 0.80
N PHE A 89 10.96 16.03 1.22
CA PHE A 89 10.26 14.93 0.56
C PHE A 89 8.73 15.16 0.57
N ASP A 90 8.18 15.51 1.73
CA ASP A 90 6.76 15.81 1.89
C ASP A 90 6.35 17.00 1.02
N TYR A 91 7.12 18.09 0.99
CA TYR A 91 6.85 19.24 0.11
C TYR A 91 6.84 18.84 -1.37
N LEU A 92 7.84 18.07 -1.82
CA LEU A 92 7.93 17.63 -3.21
C LEU A 92 6.74 16.75 -3.62
N VAL A 93 6.32 15.85 -2.73
CA VAL A 93 5.24 14.89 -3.03
C VAL A 93 3.86 15.50 -2.85
N LYS A 94 3.62 16.21 -1.74
CA LYS A 94 2.30 16.72 -1.34
C LYS A 94 2.01 18.08 -2.00
N SER A 95 2.94 19.03 -1.94
CA SER A 95 2.72 20.38 -2.48
C SER A 95 3.04 20.47 -3.98
N ARG A 96 4.19 19.91 -4.39
CA ARG A 96 4.63 19.96 -5.80
C ARG A 96 4.12 18.81 -6.65
N ASN A 97 3.37 17.87 -6.07
CA ASN A 97 2.76 16.74 -6.78
C ASN A 97 3.76 15.95 -7.65
N VAL A 98 5.01 15.80 -7.18
CA VAL A 98 6.01 15.02 -7.91
C VAL A 98 5.63 13.54 -7.86
N ASN A 99 5.59 12.89 -9.02
CA ASN A 99 5.13 11.51 -9.16
C ASN A 99 6.08 10.51 -8.50
N VAL A 100 5.64 9.89 -7.40
CA VAL A 100 6.43 8.91 -6.65
C VAL A 100 6.69 7.60 -7.42
N ASN A 101 5.90 7.29 -8.44
CA ASN A 101 6.00 6.04 -9.21
C ASN A 101 6.92 6.16 -10.45
N GLN A 102 7.38 7.37 -10.77
CA GLN A 102 8.20 7.62 -11.95
C GLN A 102 9.68 7.45 -11.61
N ASP A 103 10.36 6.65 -12.42
CA ASP A 103 11.78 6.37 -12.19
C ASP A 103 12.62 7.55 -12.64
N MET A 104 13.69 7.80 -11.89
CA MET A 104 14.77 8.66 -12.33
C MET A 104 15.77 7.85 -13.16
N SER A 105 16.11 8.35 -14.35
CA SER A 105 17.21 7.82 -15.14
C SER A 105 18.34 8.83 -15.28
N PHE A 106 19.58 8.36 -15.13
CA PHE A 106 20.76 9.14 -15.41
C PHE A 106 21.88 8.28 -15.99
N GLU A 107 22.86 8.94 -16.58
CA GLU A 107 24.00 8.26 -17.21
C GLU A 107 25.13 8.14 -16.20
N VAL A 108 25.76 6.98 -16.18
CA VAL A 108 26.88 6.63 -15.32
C VAL A 108 28.07 6.28 -16.17
N TYR A 109 29.22 6.86 -15.86
CA TYR A 109 30.48 6.52 -16.51
C TYR A 109 31.24 5.53 -15.64
N SER A 110 31.62 4.40 -16.21
CA SER A 110 32.37 3.34 -15.54
C SER A 110 33.69 3.13 -16.28
N CYS A 111 34.81 3.20 -15.58
CA CYS A 111 36.14 2.87 -16.09
C CYS A 111 36.50 1.45 -15.63
N TYR A 112 36.52 0.49 -16.56
CA TYR A 112 36.97 -0.86 -16.27
C TYR A 112 38.48 -0.94 -16.47
N GLU A 113 39.21 -1.35 -15.44
CA GLU A 113 40.65 -1.60 -15.48
C GLU A 113 40.90 -3.11 -15.47
N HIS A 114 41.30 -3.64 -16.63
CA HIS A 114 41.66 -5.05 -16.80
C HIS A 114 43.19 -5.19 -16.79
N PHE A 115 43.69 -6.16 -16.03
CA PHE A 115 45.11 -6.50 -16.04
C PHE A 115 45.37 -7.63 -17.03
N ASN A 116 45.85 -7.28 -18.23
CA ASN A 116 46.21 -8.27 -19.24
C ASN A 116 47.71 -8.22 -19.53
N ARG A 117 48.41 -9.33 -19.27
CA ARG A 117 49.85 -9.50 -19.56
C ARG A 117 50.77 -8.37 -19.05
N GLY A 118 50.51 -7.86 -17.84
CA GLY A 118 51.34 -6.83 -17.21
C GLY A 118 51.12 -5.40 -17.73
N ARG A 119 50.06 -5.15 -18.49
CA ARG A 119 49.57 -3.81 -18.83
C ARG A 119 48.14 -3.65 -18.32
N SER A 120 47.82 -2.51 -17.72
CA SER A 120 46.43 -2.19 -17.41
C SER A 120 45.79 -1.55 -18.63
N GLU A 121 44.71 -2.16 -19.11
CA GLU A 121 43.85 -1.61 -20.16
C GLU A 121 42.64 -0.98 -19.48
N LYS A 122 42.42 0.31 -19.74
CA LYS A 122 41.28 1.07 -19.23
C LYS A 122 40.26 1.27 -20.33
N SER A 123 39.01 0.91 -20.06
CA SER A 123 37.89 1.19 -20.97
C SER A 123 36.81 2.00 -20.25
N LEU A 124 36.38 3.10 -20.84
CA LEU A 124 35.30 3.93 -20.33
C LEU A 124 33.99 3.49 -20.98
N ILE A 125 33.04 3.03 -20.18
CA ILE A 125 31.70 2.63 -20.61
C ILE A 125 30.70 3.63 -20.04
N LYS A 126 29.80 4.08 -20.92
CA LYS A 126 28.68 4.91 -20.54
C LYS A 126 27.44 4.03 -20.39
N GLU A 127 26.91 3.94 -19.19
CA GLU A 127 25.77 3.11 -18.83
C GLU A 127 24.60 3.99 -18.38
N ARG A 128 23.39 3.74 -18.88
CA ARG A 128 22.20 4.42 -18.35
C ARG A 128 21.66 3.62 -17.16
N LYS A 129 21.64 4.21 -15.98
CA LYS A 129 21.00 3.62 -14.79
C LYS A 129 19.64 4.25 -14.55
N SER A 130 18.71 3.42 -14.10
CA SER A 130 17.38 3.83 -13.66
C SER A 130 17.15 3.41 -12.20
N TYR A 131 16.60 4.34 -11.42
CA TYR A 131 16.27 4.18 -10.02
C TYR A 131 14.81 4.53 -9.80
N SER A 132 14.05 3.60 -9.22
CA SER A 132 12.81 3.92 -8.52
C SER A 132 13.13 4.56 -7.17
N LEU A 133 12.13 5.12 -6.48
CA LEU A 133 12.32 5.65 -5.13
C LEU A 133 12.81 4.59 -4.15
N LEU A 134 12.22 3.40 -4.18
CA LEU A 134 12.62 2.30 -3.30
C LEU A 134 14.06 1.89 -3.61
N LYS A 135 14.44 1.74 -4.89
CA LYS A 135 15.83 1.45 -5.28
C LYS A 135 16.82 2.57 -4.93
N ALA A 136 16.38 3.82 -4.91
CA ALA A 136 17.21 4.94 -4.49
C ALA A 136 17.56 4.91 -3.01
N LEU A 137 16.87 4.13 -2.16
CA LEU A 137 17.24 3.93 -0.75
C LEU A 137 18.47 3.03 -0.56
N ASN A 138 18.99 2.45 -1.64
CA ASN A 138 20.29 1.79 -1.62
C ASN A 138 21.41 2.85 -1.46
N LEU A 139 22.42 2.61 -0.61
CA LEU A 139 23.56 3.53 -0.46
C LEU A 139 24.36 3.68 -1.76
N ASP A 140 24.34 2.67 -2.62
CA ASP A 140 24.94 2.75 -3.95
C ASP A 140 24.24 3.78 -4.83
N PHE A 141 22.97 4.14 -4.59
CA PHE A 141 22.34 5.22 -5.34
C PHE A 141 23.11 6.52 -5.17
N ILE A 142 23.37 6.96 -3.93
CA ILE A 142 24.09 8.22 -3.75
C ILE A 142 25.46 8.10 -4.41
N LYS A 143 26.23 7.04 -4.15
CA LYS A 143 27.54 6.81 -4.79
C LYS A 143 27.48 6.93 -6.31
N ASN A 144 26.52 6.23 -6.93
CA ASN A 144 26.32 6.29 -8.37
C ASN A 144 25.92 7.69 -8.81
N PHE A 145 25.01 8.34 -8.09
CA PHE A 145 24.43 9.64 -8.42
C PHE A 145 25.43 10.79 -8.26
N THR A 146 26.37 10.67 -7.33
CA THR A 146 27.31 11.71 -6.91
C THR A 146 28.71 11.57 -7.51
N SER A 147 29.07 10.39 -8.04
CA SER A 147 30.40 10.14 -8.58
C SER A 147 30.56 10.61 -10.04
N ASP A 148 31.77 11.09 -10.36
CA ASP A 148 32.20 11.41 -11.73
C ASP A 148 32.20 10.16 -12.61
N TRP A 149 32.98 9.17 -12.17
CA TRP A 149 33.02 7.83 -12.74
C TRP A 149 33.21 6.77 -11.65
N LEU A 150 32.89 5.52 -11.98
CA LEU A 150 33.18 4.35 -11.16
C LEU A 150 34.42 3.65 -11.71
N LEU A 151 35.47 3.47 -10.91
CA LEU A 151 36.59 2.62 -11.30
C LEU A 151 36.28 1.19 -10.90
N ILE A 152 36.26 0.29 -11.86
CA ILE A 152 36.00 -1.14 -11.66
C ILE A 152 37.31 -1.86 -11.95
N SER A 153 38.00 -2.26 -10.89
CA SER A 153 39.30 -2.95 -10.99
C SER A 153 39.14 -4.42 -10.63
N GLU A 154 39.71 -5.30 -11.45
CA GLU A 154 39.80 -6.73 -11.14
C GLU A 154 40.89 -6.94 -10.06
N GLU A 155 40.51 -7.42 -8.88
CA GLU A 155 41.41 -7.82 -7.81
C GLU A 155 41.42 -9.34 -7.60
N GLY A 156 42.62 -9.88 -7.41
CA GLY A 156 42.84 -11.26 -7.01
C GLY A 156 42.80 -12.30 -8.14
N PRO A 157 43.25 -13.55 -7.86
CA PRO A 157 43.34 -14.63 -8.85
C PRO A 157 41.99 -15.23 -9.27
N ASN A 158 40.89 -14.81 -8.64
CA ASN A 158 39.53 -15.32 -8.89
C ASN A 158 38.68 -14.39 -9.77
N GLY A 159 39.22 -13.25 -10.22
CA GLY A 159 38.50 -12.27 -11.03
C GLY A 159 37.41 -11.51 -10.26
N GLU A 160 37.63 -11.22 -8.98
CA GLU A 160 36.70 -10.39 -8.19
C GLU A 160 36.85 -8.93 -8.60
N TYR A 161 35.74 -8.20 -8.77
CA TYR A 161 35.76 -6.80 -9.17
C TYR A 161 35.53 -5.89 -7.96
N VAL A 162 36.43 -4.93 -7.74
CA VAL A 162 36.29 -3.85 -6.76
C VAL A 162 35.80 -2.59 -7.46
N VAL A 163 34.73 -1.99 -6.93
CA VAL A 163 34.17 -0.73 -7.43
C VAL A 163 34.64 0.42 -6.53
N ASN A 164 35.59 1.19 -7.01
CA ASN A 164 36.08 2.40 -6.38
C ASN A 164 35.32 3.63 -6.91
N CYS A 165 34.66 4.36 -6.01
CA CYS A 165 34.00 5.61 -6.35
C CYS A 165 35.04 6.72 -6.43
N VAL A 166 35.12 7.42 -7.55
CA VAL A 166 36.05 8.56 -7.69
C VAL A 166 35.22 9.83 -7.64
N THR A 167 35.31 10.52 -6.49
CA THR A 167 34.68 11.81 -6.24
C THR A 167 35.68 12.97 -6.32
N SER A 168 36.91 12.73 -6.79
CA SER A 168 37.89 13.79 -7.03
C SER A 168 38.99 13.41 -8.02
N SER A 169 39.05 14.13 -9.14
CA SER A 169 40.26 14.88 -9.52
C SER A 169 39.87 15.87 -10.63
N PHE A 170 40.17 17.15 -10.39
CA PHE A 170 40.08 18.27 -11.35
C PHE A 170 41.09 18.12 -12.51
N SER A 171 41.13 16.96 -13.15
CA SER A 171 42.06 16.65 -14.22
C SER A 171 41.45 15.71 -15.26
N GLY A 172 40.20 15.95 -15.63
CA GLY A 172 39.68 15.51 -16.92
C GLY A 172 39.73 16.69 -17.88
N GLY A 173 40.58 16.62 -18.92
CA GLY A 173 40.57 17.56 -20.05
C GLY A 173 41.56 18.73 -19.98
N ASP A 174 42.07 19.12 -21.14
CA ASP A 174 43.13 20.11 -21.39
C ASP A 174 42.83 21.56 -20.93
N THR A 175 41.73 21.81 -20.22
CA THR A 175 41.30 23.14 -19.79
C THR A 175 41.71 23.41 -18.35
N LYS A 176 42.97 23.80 -18.13
CA LYS A 176 43.44 24.28 -16.82
C LYS A 176 43.09 25.76 -16.67
N PHE A 177 42.07 26.07 -15.87
CA PHE A 177 41.93 27.43 -15.36
C PHE A 177 43.16 27.77 -14.51
N GLY A 178 43.82 28.89 -14.80
CA GLY A 178 44.93 29.36 -13.98
C GLY A 178 44.46 29.53 -12.53
N LYS A 179 45.28 29.12 -11.55
CA LYS A 179 44.97 29.24 -10.11
C LYS A 179 44.67 30.70 -9.67
N SER A 180 45.07 31.67 -10.48
CA SER A 180 44.83 33.11 -10.31
C SER A 180 43.45 33.58 -10.81
N THR A 181 42.69 32.76 -11.53
CA THR A 181 41.40 33.16 -12.09
C THR A 181 40.28 33.10 -11.04
N ALA A 182 39.33 34.03 -11.11
CA ALA A 182 38.14 34.03 -10.25
C ALA A 182 37.34 32.72 -10.41
N SER A 183 37.25 32.20 -11.64
CA SER A 183 36.60 30.93 -11.94
C SER A 183 37.25 29.75 -11.23
N TYR A 184 38.58 29.67 -11.17
CA TYR A 184 39.27 28.60 -10.43
C TYR A 184 38.97 28.66 -8.93
N LYS A 185 39.06 29.85 -8.31
CA LYS A 185 38.78 30.00 -6.87
C LYS A 185 37.34 29.66 -6.54
N LEU A 186 36.40 30.16 -7.34
CA LEU A 186 34.98 29.92 -7.15
C LEU A 186 34.62 28.43 -7.32
N MET A 187 35.20 27.77 -8.34
CA MET A 187 35.02 26.33 -8.57
C MET A 187 35.66 25.47 -7.47
N SER A 188 36.85 25.83 -6.98
CA SER A 188 37.47 25.17 -5.83
C SER A 188 36.59 25.32 -4.59
N THR A 189 36.15 26.53 -4.25
CA THR A 189 35.32 26.78 -3.06
C THR A 189 33.99 26.03 -3.12
N VAL A 190 33.31 26.05 -4.27
CA VAL A 190 32.04 25.32 -4.43
C VAL A 190 32.27 23.81 -4.33
N SER A 191 33.26 23.27 -5.03
CA SER A 191 33.55 21.83 -5.02
C SER A 191 33.99 21.33 -3.64
N ASP A 192 34.82 22.09 -2.92
CA ASP A 192 35.34 21.71 -1.61
C ASP A 192 34.23 21.73 -0.55
N VAL A 193 33.44 22.81 -0.50
CA VAL A 193 32.31 22.95 0.44
C VAL A 193 31.26 21.88 0.16
N PHE A 194 30.93 21.68 -1.12
CA PHE A 194 29.96 20.69 -1.54
C PHE A 194 30.42 19.27 -1.21
N GLY A 195 31.66 18.91 -1.54
CA GLY A 195 32.23 17.60 -1.25
C GLY A 195 32.24 17.28 0.24
N ILE A 196 32.62 18.25 1.07
CA ILE A 196 32.60 18.11 2.55
C ILE A 196 31.17 17.91 3.07
N LEU A 197 30.19 18.68 2.58
CA LEU A 197 28.81 18.58 3.03
C LEU A 197 28.18 17.25 2.62
N LEU A 198 28.41 16.80 1.39
CA LEU A 198 27.94 15.52 0.90
C LEU A 198 28.55 14.36 1.70
N ASP A 199 29.86 14.38 1.92
CA ASP A 199 30.56 13.35 2.69
C ASP A 199 30.04 13.30 4.14
N LYS A 200 29.75 14.44 4.76
CA LYS A 200 29.09 14.51 6.07
C LYS A 200 27.70 13.88 6.08
N THR A 201 26.86 14.20 5.09
CA THR A 201 25.52 13.61 4.97
C THR A 201 25.61 12.09 4.78
N LEU A 202 26.48 11.62 3.89
CA LEU A 202 26.73 10.20 3.67
C LEU A 202 27.23 9.50 4.94
N THR A 203 28.23 10.07 5.58
CA THR A 203 28.79 9.54 6.83
C THR A 203 27.73 9.48 7.94
N TRP A 204 26.85 10.49 8.05
CA TRP A 204 25.76 10.46 9.02
C TRP A 204 24.78 9.33 8.73
N ILE A 205 24.40 9.12 7.47
CA ILE A 205 23.52 8.00 7.06
C ILE A 205 24.18 6.64 7.38
N GLU A 206 25.49 6.49 7.15
CA GLU A 206 26.22 5.23 7.33
C GLU A 206 26.62 4.92 8.79
N LYS A 207 26.51 5.88 9.73
CA LYS A 207 26.92 5.74 11.15
C LYS A 207 25.94 4.95 12.03
N ARG A 208 26.11 3.62 12.11
CA ARG A 208 25.16 2.62 12.69
C ARG A 208 24.46 2.99 14.01
N ASP A 209 25.20 3.35 15.04
CA ASP A 209 24.66 3.38 16.41
C ASP A 209 24.14 4.77 16.83
N GLU A 210 24.64 5.83 16.20
CA GLU A 210 24.17 7.20 16.44
C GLU A 210 22.88 7.44 15.66
N ASP A 211 21.85 7.93 16.36
CA ASP A 211 20.58 8.42 15.80
C ASP A 211 19.73 7.37 15.06
N ARG A 212 19.97 6.06 15.24
CA ARG A 212 19.20 5.00 14.55
C ARG A 212 17.68 5.14 14.72
N SER A 213 17.23 5.47 15.93
CA SER A 213 15.80 5.65 16.21
C SER A 213 15.22 6.85 15.46
N GLU A 214 15.96 7.96 15.40
CA GLU A 214 15.57 9.15 14.64
C GLU A 214 15.52 8.84 13.14
N LYS A 215 16.56 8.21 12.60
CA LYS A 215 16.61 7.79 11.20
C LYS A 215 15.44 6.86 10.83
N LEU A 216 15.07 5.94 11.72
CA LEU A 216 13.94 5.03 11.52
C LEU A 216 12.60 5.79 11.48
N GLU A 217 12.41 6.77 12.36
CA GLU A 217 11.18 7.59 12.35
C GLU A 217 11.09 8.48 11.09
N LEU A 218 12.20 9.07 10.65
CA LEU A 218 12.26 9.82 9.38
C LEU A 218 11.95 8.90 8.18
N PHE A 219 12.55 7.70 8.15
CA PHE A 219 12.27 6.71 7.12
C PHE A 219 10.79 6.29 7.11
N LYS A 220 10.21 6.00 8.27
CA LYS A 220 8.77 5.67 8.41
C LYS A 220 7.90 6.76 7.81
N SER A 221 8.20 8.02 8.10
CA SER A 221 7.45 9.15 7.58
C SER A 221 7.53 9.24 6.06
N ILE A 222 8.74 9.18 5.49
CA ILE A 222 8.94 9.21 4.04
C ILE A 222 8.22 8.03 3.37
N PHE A 223 8.36 6.83 3.94
CA PHE A 223 7.75 5.62 3.42
C PHE A 223 6.22 5.68 3.47
N ARG A 224 5.64 6.22 4.55
CA ARG A 224 4.20 6.47 4.66
C ARG A 224 3.72 7.44 3.59
N THR A 225 4.41 8.56 3.39
CA THR A 225 4.09 9.51 2.31
C THR A 225 4.14 8.85 0.92
N MET A 226 5.14 7.99 0.66
CA MET A 226 5.21 7.21 -0.58
C MET A 226 3.96 6.33 -0.76
N VAL A 227 3.59 5.56 0.27
CA VAL A 227 2.45 4.65 0.20
C VAL A 227 1.12 5.39 0.09
N ALA A 228 0.96 6.50 0.82
CA ALA A 228 -0.22 7.36 0.78
C ALA A 228 -0.44 7.98 -0.62
N LYS A 229 0.63 8.26 -1.37
CA LYS A 229 0.55 8.67 -2.78
C LYS A 229 0.64 7.49 -3.76
N ASP A 230 0.13 6.33 -3.36
CA ASP A 230 -0.01 5.11 -4.17
C ASP A 230 1.30 4.61 -4.80
N TYR A 231 2.42 4.63 -4.06
CA TYR A 231 3.66 4.03 -4.54
C TYR A 231 3.50 2.50 -4.74
N LYS A 232 3.87 2.01 -5.93
CA LYS A 232 3.67 0.62 -6.38
C LYS A 232 4.82 -0.29 -6.00
N ILE A 233 4.93 -0.59 -4.71
CA ILE A 233 5.95 -1.49 -4.15
C ILE A 233 5.85 -2.88 -4.78
N GLY A 234 6.95 -3.38 -5.32
CA GLY A 234 7.06 -4.75 -5.84
C GLY A 234 6.41 -5.00 -7.20
N ASP A 235 5.91 -3.96 -7.88
CA ASP A 235 5.46 -4.08 -9.29
C ASP A 235 6.63 -4.09 -10.28
N LYS A 236 7.75 -3.45 -9.91
CA LYS A 236 9.01 -3.52 -10.64
C LYS A 236 9.94 -4.52 -9.96
N ARG A 237 10.75 -5.20 -10.75
CA ARG A 237 11.85 -5.99 -10.19
C ARG A 237 12.93 -5.05 -9.67
N GLU A 238 13.23 -5.17 -8.40
CA GLU A 238 14.12 -4.27 -7.66
C GLU A 238 15.17 -5.10 -6.91
N GLU A 239 16.00 -5.76 -7.71
CA GLU A 239 17.12 -6.55 -7.18
C GLU A 239 17.96 -5.67 -6.23
N PHE A 240 18.33 -6.24 -5.08
CA PHE A 240 19.27 -5.69 -4.09
C PHE A 240 18.80 -4.56 -3.17
N VAL A 241 17.58 -4.03 -3.29
CA VAL A 241 17.13 -2.89 -2.43
C VAL A 241 17.05 -3.25 -0.96
N ILE A 242 16.67 -4.50 -0.70
CA ILE A 242 16.42 -5.02 0.64
C ILE A 242 17.70 -5.55 1.30
N SER A 243 18.72 -5.92 0.53
CA SER A 243 19.95 -6.53 1.03
C SER A 243 21.07 -5.51 1.34
N SER A 244 21.14 -4.38 0.63
CA SER A 244 22.16 -3.35 0.88
C SER A 244 21.56 -1.94 0.88
N GLY A 245 21.95 -1.12 1.85
CA GLY A 245 21.58 0.29 1.91
C GLY A 245 20.87 0.73 3.19
N LEU A 246 20.11 1.83 3.08
CA LEU A 246 19.45 2.49 4.22
C LEU A 246 18.45 1.57 4.93
N ILE A 247 17.66 0.80 4.17
CA ILE A 247 16.64 -0.10 4.73
C ILE A 247 17.28 -1.22 5.56
N ALA A 248 18.31 -1.88 4.99
CA ALA A 248 19.07 -2.91 5.70
C ALA A 248 19.80 -2.34 6.92
N TYR A 249 20.33 -1.12 6.80
CA TYR A 249 21.00 -0.39 7.87
C TYR A 249 20.06 -0.06 9.04
N LEU A 250 18.83 0.37 8.76
CA LEU A 250 17.81 0.63 9.80
C LEU A 250 17.33 -0.66 10.49
N GLY A 251 17.46 -1.80 9.81
CA GLY A 251 17.27 -3.14 10.35
C GLY A 251 15.84 -3.66 10.19
N GLY A 252 15.44 -4.54 11.12
CA GLY A 252 14.26 -5.40 10.95
C GLY A 252 12.95 -4.65 10.80
N ASP A 253 12.79 -3.52 11.49
CA ASP A 253 11.56 -2.73 11.47
C ASP A 253 11.36 -2.05 10.10
N ALA A 254 12.41 -1.48 9.51
CA ALA A 254 12.34 -0.87 8.19
C ALA A 254 12.04 -1.91 7.10
N LEU A 255 12.68 -3.07 7.19
CA LEU A 255 12.42 -4.21 6.32
C LEU A 255 11.00 -4.76 6.48
N GLY A 256 10.51 -4.82 7.72
CA GLY A 256 9.14 -5.23 8.03
C GLY A 256 8.12 -4.36 7.31
N LEU A 257 8.30 -3.04 7.32
CA LEU A 257 7.42 -2.09 6.62
C LEU A 257 7.38 -2.35 5.11
N VAL A 258 8.53 -2.61 4.49
CA VAL A 258 8.61 -2.91 3.04
C VAL A 258 7.91 -4.22 2.70
N LEU A 259 8.11 -5.27 3.51
CA LEU A 259 7.46 -6.56 3.31
C LEU A 259 5.95 -6.48 3.50
N GLU A 260 5.50 -5.78 4.55
CA GLU A 260 4.09 -5.59 4.86
C GLU A 260 3.36 -4.76 3.81
N ALA A 261 4.03 -3.81 3.17
CA ALA A 261 3.47 -3.01 2.09
C ALA A 261 3.36 -3.76 0.74
N GLY A 262 3.73 -5.05 0.71
CA GLY A 262 3.47 -5.96 -0.40
C GLY A 262 4.65 -6.20 -1.34
N TYR A 263 5.89 -6.05 -0.87
CA TYR A 263 7.08 -6.35 -1.68
C TYR A 263 7.17 -7.84 -2.05
N LYS A 264 7.12 -8.19 -3.34
CA LYS A 264 6.91 -9.59 -3.77
C LYS A 264 8.17 -10.41 -3.99
N GLU A 265 9.36 -9.79 -4.03
CA GLU A 265 10.59 -10.50 -4.36
C GLU A 265 11.09 -11.37 -3.20
N SER A 266 11.83 -12.42 -3.55
CA SER A 266 12.38 -13.34 -2.56
C SER A 266 13.44 -12.64 -1.71
N PHE A 267 13.27 -12.66 -0.39
CA PHE A 267 14.29 -12.19 0.57
C PHE A 267 15.10 -13.35 1.19
N LEU A 268 14.77 -14.61 0.89
CA LEU A 268 15.44 -15.78 1.49
C LEU A 268 16.56 -16.37 0.61
N GLY A 269 16.64 -15.98 -0.67
CA GLY A 269 17.62 -16.53 -1.61
C GLY A 269 19.10 -16.17 -1.30
N SER A 270 20.02 -17.04 -1.73
CA SER A 270 21.47 -17.00 -1.46
C SER A 270 22.26 -15.83 -2.06
N GLY A 271 21.60 -14.79 -2.57
CA GLY A 271 22.21 -13.54 -3.04
C GLY A 271 21.83 -12.30 -2.21
N ASN A 272 20.87 -12.42 -1.29
CA ASN A 272 20.37 -11.32 -0.48
C ASN A 272 21.03 -11.36 0.90
N ILE A 273 22.21 -10.75 0.99
CA ILE A 273 22.97 -10.65 2.23
C ILE A 273 22.38 -9.53 3.06
N PHE A 274 21.77 -9.84 4.20
CA PHE A 274 21.40 -8.82 5.17
C PHE A 274 22.47 -8.72 6.24
N VAL A 275 23.07 -7.54 6.39
CA VAL A 275 24.02 -7.29 7.50
C VAL A 275 23.26 -6.72 8.68
N PHE A 276 22.67 -7.59 9.49
CA PHE A 276 22.15 -7.22 10.81
C PHE A 276 23.27 -7.32 11.84
N ASP A 277 23.51 -6.25 12.58
CA ASP A 277 24.41 -6.10 13.73
C ASP A 277 25.79 -6.78 13.63
N GLU A 278 26.83 -5.95 13.69
CA GLU A 278 28.19 -6.38 13.99
C GLU A 278 28.31 -6.83 15.45
N ALA A 279 27.75 -7.99 15.77
CA ALA A 279 28.40 -8.84 16.76
C ALA A 279 29.65 -9.41 16.09
N GLU A 280 30.79 -8.75 16.29
CA GLU A 280 32.11 -9.26 15.91
C GLU A 280 32.29 -10.71 16.42
N GLY A 281 32.76 -11.60 15.54
CA GLY A 281 33.26 -12.93 15.96
C GLY A 281 32.43 -14.18 15.65
N ALA A 282 31.29 -14.11 14.95
CA ALA A 282 30.52 -15.31 14.56
C ALA A 282 30.50 -15.59 13.05
N ASN A 283 30.61 -16.88 12.71
CA ASN A 283 30.60 -17.50 11.37
C ASN A 283 29.58 -16.85 10.41
N TYR A 284 30.03 -16.38 9.24
CA TYR A 284 29.25 -15.62 8.24
C TYR A 284 27.85 -16.21 7.94
N ASN A 285 27.78 -17.52 7.70
CA ASN A 285 26.51 -18.21 7.40
C ASN A 285 25.50 -18.18 8.56
N GLN A 286 25.96 -18.14 9.82
CA GLN A 286 25.07 -18.07 10.99
C GLN A 286 24.44 -16.68 11.17
N LYS A 287 25.06 -15.62 10.63
CA LYS A 287 24.50 -14.26 10.67
C LYS A 287 23.36 -14.10 9.67
N ILE A 288 23.53 -14.63 8.45
CA ILE A 288 22.50 -14.64 7.40
C ILE A 288 21.26 -15.43 7.87
N ASP A 289 21.45 -16.60 8.48
CA ASP A 289 20.33 -17.39 9.02
C ASP A 289 19.55 -16.62 10.10
N ARG A 290 20.24 -15.95 11.04
CA ARG A 290 19.59 -15.16 12.10
C ARG A 290 18.83 -13.96 11.56
N ALA A 291 19.42 -13.27 10.58
CA ALA A 291 18.86 -12.14 9.88
C ALA A 291 17.54 -12.49 9.17
N GLN A 292 17.57 -13.54 8.35
CA GLN A 292 16.38 -14.03 7.63
C GLN A 292 15.28 -14.50 8.59
N LEU A 293 15.66 -15.13 9.71
CA LEU A 293 14.73 -15.57 10.74
C LEU A 293 14.05 -14.42 11.50
N ALA A 294 14.73 -13.27 11.64
CA ALA A 294 14.16 -12.07 12.24
C ALA A 294 13.08 -11.42 11.36
N LEU A 295 13.10 -11.69 10.05
CA LEU A 295 12.12 -11.15 9.10
C LEU A 295 10.83 -11.97 9.01
N LEU A 296 10.86 -13.24 9.44
CA LEU A 296 9.72 -14.15 9.39
C LEU A 296 8.39 -13.58 9.95
N PRO A 297 8.37 -12.83 11.07
CA PRO A 297 7.13 -12.26 11.61
C PRO A 297 6.42 -11.28 10.65
N PHE A 298 7.17 -10.57 9.82
CA PHE A 298 6.67 -9.53 8.92
C PHE A 298 6.21 -10.06 7.57
N ILE A 299 6.48 -11.34 7.28
CA ILE A 299 6.06 -11.99 6.04
C ILE A 299 4.53 -11.98 5.95
N THR A 300 4.06 -11.60 4.77
CA THR A 300 2.67 -11.63 4.33
C THR A 300 2.40 -12.86 3.45
N ARG A 301 1.12 -13.13 3.22
CA ARG A 301 0.69 -14.24 2.38
C ARG A 301 1.20 -14.07 0.94
N SER A 302 1.18 -12.85 0.41
CA SER A 302 1.67 -12.55 -0.93
C SER A 302 3.16 -12.86 -1.05
N ASN A 303 3.99 -12.55 -0.05
CA ASN A 303 5.43 -12.88 -0.07
C ASN A 303 5.69 -14.38 -0.27
N ILE A 304 4.98 -15.27 0.45
CA ILE A 304 5.20 -16.72 0.34
C ILE A 304 4.59 -17.30 -0.94
N SER A 305 3.47 -16.74 -1.39
CA SER A 305 2.70 -17.29 -2.50
C SER A 305 2.98 -16.64 -3.86
N SER A 306 4.04 -15.84 -3.94
CA SER A 306 4.68 -15.44 -5.20
C SER A 306 5.50 -16.59 -5.76
N ASP A 307 5.58 -16.68 -7.09
CA ASP A 307 6.24 -17.77 -7.80
C ASP A 307 7.69 -17.97 -7.33
N GLY A 308 8.02 -19.20 -6.94
CA GLY A 308 9.33 -19.66 -6.45
C GLY A 308 9.62 -19.38 -4.98
N ASN A 309 8.85 -18.51 -4.31
CA ASN A 309 9.16 -18.10 -2.94
C ASN A 309 8.87 -19.18 -1.90
N LEU A 310 7.86 -20.03 -2.11
CA LEU A 310 7.57 -21.14 -1.19
C LEU A 310 8.65 -22.22 -1.29
N ASP A 311 9.16 -22.48 -2.50
CA ASP A 311 10.26 -23.42 -2.72
C ASP A 311 11.55 -22.94 -2.03
N ILE A 312 11.90 -21.66 -2.22
CA ILE A 312 13.06 -21.03 -1.54
C ILE A 312 12.88 -21.08 -0.02
N PHE A 313 11.70 -20.70 0.49
CA PHE A 313 11.39 -20.77 1.92
C PHE A 313 11.65 -22.18 2.47
N CYS A 314 11.17 -23.20 1.77
CA CYS A 314 11.34 -24.59 2.21
C CYS A 314 12.79 -25.05 2.15
N LYS A 315 13.52 -24.69 1.09
CA LYS A 315 14.93 -25.04 0.89
C LYS A 315 15.83 -24.41 1.95
N GLU A 316 15.67 -23.12 2.22
CA GLU A 316 16.53 -22.35 3.12
C GLU A 316 16.20 -22.66 4.58
N LEU A 317 14.92 -22.66 4.96
CA LEU A 317 14.48 -22.89 6.33
C LEU A 317 14.33 -24.38 6.70
N LYS A 318 14.76 -25.27 5.80
CA LYS A 318 14.72 -26.73 5.98
C LYS A 318 13.32 -27.18 6.39
N VAL A 319 12.33 -26.85 5.56
CA VAL A 319 10.96 -27.36 5.59
C VAL A 319 10.79 -28.26 4.37
N ARG A 320 10.10 -29.40 4.53
CA ARG A 320 9.93 -30.39 3.45
C ARG A 320 8.51 -30.88 3.40
N PHE A 321 8.08 -31.19 2.19
CA PHE A 321 6.85 -31.92 1.93
C PHE A 321 7.19 -33.32 1.47
N ILE A 322 6.35 -34.27 1.85
CA ILE A 322 6.40 -35.67 1.43
C ILE A 322 5.08 -36.05 0.79
N ASN A 323 5.11 -36.99 -0.15
CA ASN A 323 3.90 -37.57 -0.70
C ASN A 323 3.50 -38.84 0.10
N SER A 324 2.41 -39.49 -0.31
CA SER A 324 1.95 -40.76 0.30
C SER A 324 2.97 -41.91 0.22
N GLN A 325 3.99 -41.79 -0.63
CA GLN A 325 5.09 -42.75 -0.78
C GLN A 325 6.35 -42.34 0.01
N GLY A 326 6.31 -41.23 0.77
CA GLY A 326 7.44 -40.71 1.54
C GLY A 326 8.52 -40.01 0.69
N LYS A 327 8.25 -39.71 -0.58
CA LYS A 327 9.19 -38.97 -1.45
C LYS A 327 9.06 -37.47 -1.25
N THR A 328 10.18 -36.78 -1.17
CA THR A 328 10.25 -35.32 -1.05
C THR A 328 10.12 -34.64 -2.39
N PHE A 329 9.50 -33.45 -2.42
CA PHE A 329 9.33 -32.64 -3.63
C PHE A 329 9.35 -31.14 -3.30
N GLU A 330 9.50 -30.32 -4.33
CA GLU A 330 9.35 -28.87 -4.25
C GLU A 330 7.86 -28.52 -4.17
N PRO A 331 7.38 -27.81 -3.13
CA PRO A 331 5.95 -27.62 -2.90
C PRO A 331 5.21 -27.00 -4.08
N GLU A 332 5.81 -26.09 -4.84
CA GLU A 332 5.14 -25.46 -5.97
C GLU A 332 4.95 -26.41 -7.18
N SER A 333 5.70 -27.51 -7.24
CA SER A 333 5.53 -28.54 -8.28
C SER A 333 4.27 -29.41 -8.11
N ILE A 334 3.56 -29.29 -6.97
CA ILE A 334 2.38 -30.11 -6.64
C ILE A 334 1.22 -29.22 -6.12
N SER A 335 -0.02 -29.69 -6.33
CA SER A 335 -1.25 -29.08 -5.82
C SER A 335 -1.19 -28.86 -4.29
N LYS A 336 -1.91 -27.86 -3.77
CA LYS A 336 -1.93 -27.57 -2.32
C LYS A 336 -2.56 -28.71 -1.53
N GLU A 337 -3.50 -29.42 -2.12
CA GLU A 337 -4.28 -30.49 -1.52
C GLU A 337 -3.45 -31.75 -1.27
N ASP A 338 -2.44 -31.99 -2.10
CA ASP A 338 -1.56 -33.18 -2.03
C ASP A 338 -0.30 -32.96 -1.18
N ARG A 339 -0.11 -31.74 -0.66
CA ARG A 339 1.03 -31.39 0.20
C ARG A 339 0.86 -31.98 1.59
N VAL A 340 1.79 -32.85 2.00
CA VAL A 340 1.89 -33.31 3.39
C VAL A 340 3.21 -32.85 3.98
N LEU A 341 3.13 -32.04 5.04
CA LEU A 341 4.31 -31.52 5.74
C LEU A 341 5.07 -32.65 6.46
N ASP A 342 6.38 -32.75 6.26
CA ASP A 342 7.22 -33.72 6.97
C ASP A 342 7.52 -33.24 8.40
N LEU A 343 6.66 -33.67 9.33
CA LEU A 343 6.71 -33.29 10.74
C LEU A 343 7.92 -33.86 11.49
N ASP A 344 8.47 -34.99 11.04
CA ASP A 344 9.69 -35.56 11.63
C ASP A 344 10.91 -34.73 11.21
N TYR A 345 10.95 -34.26 9.96
CA TYR A 345 12.00 -33.36 9.50
C TYR A 345 11.93 -31.98 10.16
N LEU A 346 10.72 -31.43 10.35
CA LEU A 346 10.49 -30.14 11.02
C LEU A 346 11.08 -30.12 12.45
N ARG A 347 11.05 -31.25 13.14
CA ARG A 347 11.57 -31.42 14.52
C ARG A 347 13.07 -31.72 14.58
N SER A 348 13.74 -31.96 13.45
CA SER A 348 15.11 -32.48 13.47
C SER A 348 16.06 -31.53 14.23
N LYS A 349 16.71 -32.06 15.29
CA LYS A 349 17.66 -31.32 16.16
C LYS A 349 18.94 -30.85 15.45
N ASN A 350 19.11 -31.22 14.18
CA ASN A 350 20.29 -30.88 13.39
C ASN A 350 20.23 -29.50 12.72
N SER A 351 19.14 -28.74 12.89
CA SER A 351 19.05 -27.38 12.32
C SER A 351 19.55 -26.32 13.31
N LYS A 352 20.55 -25.52 12.91
CA LYS A 352 20.98 -24.28 13.60
C LYS A 352 19.92 -23.15 13.56
N ILE A 353 18.71 -23.46 13.07
CA ILE A 353 17.62 -22.55 12.75
C ILE A 353 16.66 -22.46 13.94
N ASN A 354 16.28 -21.26 14.36
CA ASN A 354 15.22 -21.07 15.34
C ASN A 354 13.87 -21.55 14.73
N ARG A 355 13.34 -22.67 15.25
CA ARG A 355 12.12 -23.29 14.74
C ARG A 355 10.84 -22.57 15.17
N GLU A 356 10.89 -21.69 16.16
CA GLU A 356 9.71 -20.96 16.65
C GLU A 356 9.11 -20.08 15.56
N ASN A 357 9.91 -19.21 14.95
CA ASN A 357 9.45 -18.30 13.90
C ASN A 357 9.01 -19.06 12.65
N VAL A 358 9.69 -20.16 12.31
CA VAL A 358 9.31 -21.02 11.18
C VAL A 358 7.94 -21.65 11.43
N VAL A 359 7.72 -22.22 12.61
CA VAL A 359 6.43 -22.84 12.96
C VAL A 359 5.33 -21.78 13.11
N ASN A 360 5.62 -20.61 13.66
CA ASN A 360 4.66 -19.50 13.69
C ASN A 360 4.25 -19.06 12.28
N THR A 361 5.18 -19.04 11.33
CA THR A 361 4.89 -18.77 9.92
C THR A 361 4.02 -19.87 9.31
N ILE A 362 4.31 -21.14 9.61
CA ILE A 362 3.49 -22.29 9.19
C ILE A 362 2.09 -22.22 9.81
N VAL A 363 1.95 -21.84 11.07
CA VAL A 363 0.64 -21.65 11.74
C VAL A 363 -0.17 -20.54 11.06
N LYS A 364 0.48 -19.39 10.79
CA LYS A 364 -0.13 -18.24 10.11
C LYS A 364 -0.62 -18.61 8.71
N PHE A 365 0.19 -19.32 7.94
CA PHE A 365 -0.11 -19.68 6.54
C PHE A 365 -0.42 -21.17 6.38
N HIS A 366 -1.10 -21.77 7.36
CA HIS A 366 -1.28 -23.22 7.50
C HIS A 366 -1.80 -23.93 6.25
N ASP A 367 -2.65 -23.26 5.47
CA ASP A 367 -3.23 -23.79 4.26
C ASP A 367 -2.20 -23.93 3.12
N LEU A 368 -1.22 -23.04 3.02
CA LEU A 368 -0.09 -23.16 2.08
C LEU A 368 0.79 -24.38 2.42
N PHE A 369 0.83 -24.75 3.69
CA PHE A 369 1.57 -25.90 4.23
C PHE A 369 0.71 -27.17 4.36
N GLY A 370 -0.51 -27.20 3.80
CA GLY A 370 -1.37 -28.38 3.81
C GLY A 370 -1.93 -28.77 5.19
N LEU A 371 -1.83 -27.90 6.19
CA LEU A 371 -2.33 -28.12 7.53
C LEU A 371 -3.77 -27.63 7.67
N LYS A 372 -4.61 -28.45 8.30
CA LYS A 372 -6.01 -28.11 8.60
C LYS A 372 -6.21 -27.97 10.10
N LYS A 373 -6.81 -26.86 10.52
CA LYS A 373 -7.04 -26.47 11.93
C LYS A 373 -7.89 -27.50 12.69
N ASP A 374 -8.77 -28.20 11.98
CA ASP A 374 -9.82 -29.09 12.50
C ASP A 374 -9.69 -30.55 12.01
N LYS A 375 -8.49 -30.99 11.62
CA LYS A 375 -8.26 -32.39 11.19
C LYS A 375 -7.15 -33.08 11.96
N GLU A 376 -7.28 -34.40 12.03
CA GLU A 376 -6.19 -35.26 12.48
C GLU A 376 -5.16 -35.41 11.34
N ILE A 377 -3.89 -35.43 11.72
CA ILE A 377 -2.72 -35.70 10.91
C ILE A 377 -2.07 -37.01 11.38
N GLU A 378 -1.37 -37.69 10.49
CA GLU A 378 -0.59 -38.87 10.85
C GLU A 378 0.83 -38.46 11.24
N TYR A 379 1.27 -38.87 12.43
CA TYR A 379 2.63 -38.63 12.91
C TYR A 379 3.13 -39.88 13.65
N ARG A 380 4.23 -40.46 13.16
CA ARG A 380 4.84 -41.71 13.72
C ARG A 380 3.83 -42.85 13.88
N GLY A 381 2.97 -43.05 12.88
CA GLY A 381 1.93 -44.09 12.87
C GLY A 381 0.76 -43.83 13.83
N LYS A 382 0.65 -42.62 14.41
CA LYS A 382 -0.46 -42.22 15.28
C LYS A 382 -1.27 -41.10 14.65
N LYS A 383 -2.59 -41.18 14.75
CA LYS A 383 -3.49 -40.06 14.45
C LYS A 383 -3.45 -39.04 15.59
N THR A 384 -2.95 -37.85 15.30
CA THR A 384 -2.82 -36.72 16.25
C THR A 384 -3.37 -35.44 15.63
N THR A 385 -3.47 -34.34 16.36
CA THR A 385 -3.73 -33.01 15.75
C THR A 385 -2.43 -32.22 15.66
N PHE A 386 -2.41 -31.12 14.89
CA PHE A 386 -1.23 -30.26 14.86
C PHE A 386 -0.96 -29.61 16.23
N MET A 387 -2.00 -29.27 17.01
CA MET A 387 -1.83 -28.81 18.40
C MET A 387 -1.15 -29.84 19.27
N ASP A 388 -1.65 -31.07 19.26
CA ASP A 388 -1.07 -32.14 20.08
C ASP A 388 0.36 -32.43 19.63
N TYR A 389 0.67 -32.35 18.32
CA TYR A 389 2.04 -32.41 17.83
C TYR A 389 2.92 -31.32 18.45
N LEU A 390 2.47 -30.06 18.52
CA LEU A 390 3.25 -28.97 19.10
C LEU A 390 3.54 -29.23 20.59
N VAL A 391 2.52 -29.68 21.35
CA VAL A 391 2.64 -30.00 22.78
C VAL A 391 3.56 -31.21 23.00
N ASP A 392 3.34 -32.32 22.30
CA ASP A 392 4.09 -33.57 22.44
C ASP A 392 5.57 -33.40 22.08
N ASN A 393 5.87 -32.50 21.15
CA ASN A 393 7.24 -32.19 20.74
C ASN A 393 7.89 -31.06 21.54
N LYS A 394 7.21 -30.55 22.58
CA LYS A 394 7.70 -29.51 23.51
C LYS A 394 8.06 -28.19 22.81
N PHE A 395 7.23 -27.75 21.88
CA PHE A 395 7.37 -26.39 21.35
C PHE A 395 7.09 -25.35 22.45
N PRO A 396 7.68 -24.14 22.35
CA PRO A 396 7.48 -23.08 23.33
C PRO A 396 6.02 -22.66 23.46
N GLN A 397 5.65 -22.22 24.66
CA GLN A 397 4.29 -21.83 25.00
C GLN A 397 3.75 -20.72 24.08
N SER A 398 4.61 -19.78 23.65
CA SER A 398 4.27 -18.73 22.68
C SER A 398 3.79 -19.27 21.34
N VAL A 399 4.41 -20.35 20.84
CA VAL A 399 4.02 -21.01 19.59
C VAL A 399 2.69 -21.75 19.75
N ILE A 400 2.49 -22.38 20.90
CA ILE A 400 1.23 -23.08 21.24
C ILE A 400 0.08 -22.06 21.33
N GLU A 401 0.29 -20.94 22.02
CA GLU A 401 -0.69 -19.86 22.11
C GLU A 401 -1.01 -19.27 20.75
N ASN A 402 0.00 -19.03 19.92
CA ASN A 402 -0.19 -18.58 18.54
C ASN A 402 -1.06 -19.57 17.74
N ALA A 403 -0.83 -20.89 17.87
CA ALA A 403 -1.65 -21.90 17.20
C ALA A 403 -3.10 -21.94 17.73
N ILE A 404 -3.31 -21.76 19.03
CA ILE A 404 -4.64 -21.61 19.64
C ILE A 404 -5.35 -20.38 19.08
N GLU A 405 -4.66 -19.23 18.99
CA GLU A 405 -5.21 -18.00 18.43
C GLU A 405 -5.62 -18.16 16.96
N HIS A 406 -4.89 -18.96 16.20
CA HIS A 406 -5.24 -19.31 14.82
C HIS A 406 -6.34 -20.37 14.74
N GLY A 407 -6.82 -20.93 15.86
CA GLY A 407 -7.96 -21.84 15.89
C GLY A 407 -7.61 -23.31 15.67
N PHE A 408 -6.35 -23.70 15.83
CA PHE A 408 -5.99 -25.11 15.83
C PHE A 408 -6.55 -25.80 17.08
N LEU A 409 -7.17 -26.97 16.88
CA LEU A 409 -7.83 -27.72 17.95
C LEU A 409 -6.98 -28.90 18.42
N ALA A 410 -6.98 -29.16 19.74
CA ALA A 410 -6.49 -30.40 20.31
C ALA A 410 -7.45 -31.57 20.00
N LYS A 411 -6.97 -32.82 20.07
CA LYS A 411 -7.77 -34.00 19.71
C LYS A 411 -9.05 -34.16 20.52
N ASN A 412 -9.04 -33.80 21.80
CA ASN A 412 -10.24 -33.85 22.64
C ASN A 412 -11.30 -32.85 22.17
N GLN A 413 -10.88 -31.61 21.91
CA GLN A 413 -11.74 -30.54 21.38
C GLN A 413 -12.32 -30.91 19.99
N LEU A 414 -11.51 -31.55 19.14
CA LEU A 414 -11.95 -32.01 17.83
C LEU A 414 -13.06 -33.07 17.91
N LYS A 415 -12.94 -34.03 18.84
CA LYS A 415 -13.97 -35.06 19.07
C LYS A 415 -15.29 -34.43 19.52
N GLU A 416 -15.21 -33.49 20.44
CA GLU A 416 -16.38 -32.77 20.97
C GLU A 416 -17.05 -31.90 19.90
N MET A 417 -16.27 -31.20 19.07
CA MET A 417 -16.79 -30.42 17.95
C MET A 417 -17.53 -31.31 16.93
N LYS A 418 -16.97 -32.47 16.57
CA LYS A 418 -17.61 -33.43 15.66
C LYS A 418 -18.93 -33.94 16.21
N HIS A 419 -18.96 -34.30 17.49
CA HIS A 419 -20.18 -34.72 18.17
C HIS A 419 -21.26 -33.63 18.12
N ARG A 420 -20.90 -32.36 18.38
CA ARG A 420 -21.84 -31.23 18.28
C ARG A 420 -22.36 -30.99 16.86
N LYS A 421 -21.48 -31.04 15.84
CA LYS A 421 -21.91 -30.90 14.43
C LYS A 421 -22.92 -31.99 14.06
N GLN A 422 -22.73 -33.21 14.55
CA GLN A 422 -23.70 -34.30 14.39
C GLN A 422 -25.02 -34.03 15.12
N VAL A 423 -24.97 -33.60 16.39
CA VAL A 423 -26.18 -33.25 17.16
C VAL A 423 -26.96 -32.09 16.52
N LYS A 424 -26.30 -31.03 16.06
CA LYS A 424 -26.92 -29.90 15.37
C LYS A 424 -27.55 -30.33 14.04
N ALA A 425 -26.85 -31.14 13.25
CA ALA A 425 -27.37 -31.70 12.00
C ALA A 425 -28.60 -32.60 12.24
N ILE A 426 -28.58 -33.42 13.29
CA ILE A 426 -29.73 -34.24 13.70
C ILE A 426 -30.89 -33.34 14.14
N ALA A 427 -30.64 -32.32 14.96
CA ALA A 427 -31.65 -31.37 15.40
C ALA A 427 -32.28 -30.59 14.22
N GLU A 428 -31.47 -30.16 13.26
CA GLU A 428 -31.95 -29.52 12.03
C GLU A 428 -32.72 -30.48 11.13
N ALA A 429 -32.28 -31.74 11.00
CA ALA A 429 -33.01 -32.77 10.27
C ALA A 429 -34.37 -33.05 10.92
N ILE A 430 -34.43 -33.15 12.26
CA ILE A 430 -35.68 -33.27 13.03
C ILE A 430 -36.55 -32.03 12.82
N LYS A 431 -35.99 -30.82 12.84
CA LYS A 431 -36.74 -29.58 12.60
C LYS A 431 -37.29 -29.50 11.17
N ARG A 432 -36.52 -29.94 10.17
CA ARG A 432 -36.97 -30.03 8.78
C ARG A 432 -38.01 -31.12 8.59
N GLN A 433 -37.89 -32.25 9.28
CA GLN A 433 -38.86 -33.33 9.26
C GLN A 433 -40.17 -32.90 9.94
N LYS A 434 -40.11 -32.26 11.11
CA LYS A 434 -41.28 -31.64 11.75
C LYS A 434 -41.95 -30.60 10.87
N LYS A 435 -41.18 -29.75 10.17
CA LYS A 435 -41.75 -28.81 9.18
C LYS A 435 -42.43 -29.51 8.01
N ARG A 436 -41.91 -30.66 7.56
CA ARG A 436 -42.55 -31.48 6.50
C ARG A 436 -43.79 -32.20 7.00
N GLU A 437 -43.75 -32.70 8.23
CA GLU A 437 -44.91 -33.32 8.90
C GLU A 437 -45.99 -32.29 9.20
N GLU A 438 -45.64 -31.08 9.65
CA GLU A 438 -46.55 -29.94 9.79
C GLU A 438 -47.11 -29.49 8.44
N ALA A 439 -46.30 -29.42 7.38
CA ALA A 439 -46.80 -29.11 6.04
C ALA A 439 -47.76 -30.19 5.50
N ALA A 440 -47.47 -31.47 5.73
CA ALA A 440 -48.35 -32.58 5.37
C ALA A 440 -49.62 -32.63 6.24
N LEU A 441 -49.52 -32.23 7.52
CA LEU A 441 -50.65 -32.07 8.42
C LEU A 441 -51.52 -30.90 7.97
N ILE A 442 -50.93 -29.77 7.57
CA ILE A 442 -51.63 -28.61 6.99
C ILE A 442 -52.29 -29.01 5.67
N GLU A 443 -51.64 -29.79 4.80
CA GLU A 443 -52.23 -30.26 3.54
C GLU A 443 -53.41 -31.25 3.78
N LYS A 444 -53.30 -32.08 4.83
CA LYS A 444 -54.38 -32.98 5.28
C LYS A 444 -55.51 -32.22 5.96
N GLU A 445 -55.19 -31.19 6.76
CA GLU A 445 -56.13 -30.26 7.37
C GLU A 445 -56.77 -29.33 6.35
N GLU A 446 -56.13 -28.99 5.23
CA GLU A 446 -56.71 -28.27 4.09
C GLU A 446 -57.66 -29.16 3.29
N LYS A 447 -57.35 -30.46 3.18
CA LYS A 447 -58.26 -31.47 2.60
C LYS A 447 -59.49 -31.68 3.49
N GLU A 448 -59.29 -31.75 4.82
CA GLU A 448 -60.39 -31.82 5.79
C GLU A 448 -61.12 -30.46 5.96
N LYS A 449 -60.47 -29.32 5.76
CA LYS A 449 -61.10 -27.98 5.74
C LYS A 449 -61.92 -27.77 4.47
N ARG A 450 -61.56 -28.32 3.31
CA ARG A 450 -62.47 -28.35 2.15
C ARG A 450 -63.76 -29.15 2.40
N GLU A 451 -63.74 -30.11 3.33
CA GLU A 451 -64.95 -30.82 3.78
C GLU A 451 -65.64 -30.16 5.00
N ARG A 452 -64.91 -29.37 5.80
CA ARG A 452 -65.41 -28.71 7.03
C ARG A 452 -65.65 -27.21 6.92
N GLU A 453 -65.35 -26.57 5.78
CA GLU A 453 -65.77 -25.19 5.44
C GLU A 453 -67.28 -25.08 5.12
N LEU A 454 -68.03 -26.18 5.31
CA LEU A 454 -69.48 -26.19 5.54
C LEU A 454 -69.88 -25.90 7.01
N ALA A 455 -68.94 -25.67 7.94
CA ALA A 455 -69.22 -25.41 9.36
C ALA A 455 -68.25 -24.41 10.04
N LYS A 456 -68.47 -23.12 9.77
CA LYS A 456 -68.31 -21.93 10.64
C LYS A 456 -67.26 -21.90 11.80
N VAL A 457 -66.28 -20.99 11.62
CA VAL A 457 -66.02 -19.72 12.37
C VAL A 457 -65.81 -19.73 13.92
N ARG A 458 -64.60 -19.28 14.36
CA ARG A 458 -64.23 -18.15 15.31
C ARG A 458 -63.22 -18.44 16.47
N LEU A 459 -62.34 -17.43 16.69
CA LEU A 459 -61.60 -16.96 17.92
C LEU A 459 -60.30 -17.69 18.35
N GLU A 460 -59.34 -17.10 19.06
CA GLU A 460 -58.60 -15.81 19.02
C GLU A 460 -57.37 -15.98 19.97
N THR A 461 -56.21 -15.49 19.53
CA THR A 461 -55.04 -14.88 20.19
C THR A 461 -54.67 -15.07 21.70
N LYS A 462 -53.35 -15.31 21.97
CA LYS A 462 -52.41 -14.66 22.96
C LYS A 462 -51.25 -15.62 23.32
N GLY A 463 -49.99 -15.24 23.58
CA GLY A 463 -49.26 -13.98 23.67
C GLY A 463 -47.73 -14.26 23.86
N ARG A 464 -46.86 -13.28 23.57
CA ARG A 464 -45.39 -13.36 23.79
C ARG A 464 -44.98 -12.44 24.94
N LYS A 465 -44.13 -12.95 25.85
CA LYS A 465 -43.37 -12.17 26.83
C LYS A 465 -41.90 -12.10 26.40
N SER A 466 -41.33 -10.91 26.53
CA SER A 466 -39.91 -10.61 26.45
C SER A 466 -39.30 -10.60 27.86
N GLU A 467 -38.19 -11.31 28.05
CA GLU A 467 -37.23 -11.13 29.15
C GLU A 467 -35.96 -10.58 28.49
N GLY A 468 -35.27 -9.53 28.94
CA GLY A 468 -35.04 -9.08 30.32
C GLY A 468 -33.60 -9.44 30.69
N VAL A 469 -32.65 -8.55 30.36
CA VAL A 469 -31.21 -8.70 30.62
C VAL A 469 -30.93 -8.64 32.13
N VAL A 470 -30.12 -9.57 32.65
CA VAL A 470 -29.61 -9.56 34.04
C VAL A 470 -28.08 -9.65 34.02
N SER A 471 -27.45 -8.69 34.68
CA SER A 471 -26.02 -8.61 34.99
C SER A 471 -25.67 -9.34 36.30
N ASP A 472 -24.36 -9.53 36.53
CA ASP A 472 -23.67 -10.12 37.69
C ASP A 472 -23.71 -11.64 37.85
N HIS A 473 -22.68 -12.34 37.35
CA HIS A 473 -22.34 -13.70 37.82
C HIS A 473 -20.86 -13.77 38.24
N SER A 474 -20.68 -14.23 39.48
CA SER A 474 -19.47 -14.84 40.00
C SER A 474 -18.99 -15.99 39.10
N TYR A 475 -17.68 -16.24 39.08
CA TYR A 475 -17.01 -17.22 38.23
C TYR A 475 -17.56 -18.65 38.40
N GLU A 476 -18.60 -19.00 37.65
CA GLU A 476 -18.95 -20.38 37.35
C GLU A 476 -17.83 -21.02 36.51
N THR A 477 -17.62 -22.32 36.68
CA THR A 477 -16.70 -23.07 35.84
C THR A 477 -17.22 -23.06 34.39
N ILE A 478 -16.45 -22.48 33.47
CA ILE A 478 -16.81 -22.44 32.04
C ILE A 478 -16.85 -23.88 31.53
N ASN A 479 -18.01 -24.28 31.04
CA ASN A 479 -18.27 -25.58 30.46
C ASN A 479 -18.98 -25.41 29.10
N HIS A 480 -19.16 -26.52 28.41
CA HIS A 480 -19.72 -26.53 27.07
C HIS A 480 -21.16 -25.97 26.97
N GLU A 481 -21.96 -26.08 28.02
CA GLU A 481 -23.37 -25.65 28.04
C GLU A 481 -23.52 -24.13 28.24
N ASN A 482 -22.62 -23.53 29.03
CA ASN A 482 -22.63 -22.09 29.32
C ASN A 482 -21.65 -21.28 28.45
N ALA A 483 -20.74 -21.92 27.71
CA ALA A 483 -19.69 -21.25 26.93
C ALA A 483 -20.21 -20.24 25.90
N LEU A 484 -21.33 -20.52 25.20
CA LEU A 484 -21.90 -19.57 24.23
C LEU A 484 -22.43 -18.30 24.92
N LYS A 485 -23.07 -18.46 26.10
CA LYS A 485 -23.58 -17.34 26.89
C LYS A 485 -22.42 -16.46 27.38
N PHE A 486 -21.38 -17.07 27.92
CA PHE A 486 -20.19 -16.35 28.36
C PHE A 486 -19.41 -15.73 27.19
N PHE A 487 -19.39 -16.39 26.04
CA PHE A 487 -18.79 -15.85 24.82
C PHE A 487 -19.53 -14.59 24.34
N ILE A 488 -20.86 -14.63 24.20
CA ILE A 488 -21.65 -13.45 23.82
C ILE A 488 -21.48 -12.32 24.83
N SER A 489 -21.50 -12.65 26.14
CA SER A 489 -21.22 -11.67 27.20
C SER A 489 -19.82 -11.04 27.05
N SER A 490 -18.80 -11.84 26.71
CA SER A 490 -17.45 -11.33 26.50
C SER A 490 -17.37 -10.36 25.32
N LEU A 491 -18.07 -10.64 24.21
CA LEU A 491 -18.11 -9.76 23.04
C LEU A 491 -18.81 -8.44 23.36
N MET A 492 -19.97 -8.49 24.04
CA MET A 492 -20.75 -7.29 24.37
C MET A 492 -20.04 -6.37 25.37
N ASN A 493 -19.20 -6.93 26.24
CA ASN A 493 -18.48 -6.19 27.27
C ASN A 493 -17.00 -5.94 26.94
N ASN A 494 -16.52 -6.36 25.76
CA ASN A 494 -15.10 -6.32 25.39
C ASN A 494 -14.15 -6.97 26.43
N ASP A 495 -14.59 -8.04 27.11
CA ASP A 495 -13.77 -8.78 28.10
C ASP A 495 -12.86 -9.83 27.45
N TYR A 496 -11.62 -9.45 27.12
CA TYR A 496 -10.65 -10.33 26.46
C TYR A 496 -10.27 -11.57 27.30
N SER A 497 -10.28 -11.47 28.63
CA SER A 497 -9.94 -12.59 29.51
C SER A 497 -11.00 -13.68 29.46
N LEU A 498 -12.28 -13.28 29.51
CA LEU A 498 -13.40 -14.22 29.37
C LEU A 498 -13.49 -14.77 27.94
N PHE A 499 -13.22 -13.94 26.93
CA PHE A 499 -13.20 -14.34 25.53
C PHE A 499 -12.19 -15.46 25.26
N THR A 500 -10.95 -15.33 25.70
CA THR A 500 -9.90 -16.35 25.47
C THR A 500 -10.25 -17.70 26.08
N ARG A 501 -10.99 -17.70 27.21
CA ARG A 501 -11.47 -18.92 27.87
C ARG A 501 -12.67 -19.55 27.18
N THR A 502 -13.46 -18.79 26.42
CA THR A 502 -14.74 -19.24 25.85
C THR A 502 -14.68 -19.51 24.34
N VAL A 503 -13.87 -18.76 23.59
CA VAL A 503 -13.82 -18.80 22.12
C VAL A 503 -13.49 -20.18 21.55
N ASN A 504 -12.69 -20.98 22.25
CA ASN A 504 -12.32 -22.34 21.81
C ASN A 504 -13.50 -23.33 21.85
N PHE A 505 -14.60 -22.96 22.50
CA PHE A 505 -15.81 -23.77 22.60
C PHE A 505 -16.91 -23.35 21.60
N VAL A 506 -16.70 -22.27 20.84
CA VAL A 506 -17.70 -21.67 19.95
C VAL A 506 -17.25 -21.80 18.50
N ASN A 507 -18.20 -22.16 17.63
CA ASN A 507 -17.96 -22.14 16.20
C ASN A 507 -18.09 -20.70 15.69
N VAL A 508 -16.97 -20.11 15.27
CA VAL A 508 -16.90 -18.69 14.88
C VAL A 508 -17.74 -18.39 13.63
N GLU A 509 -18.01 -19.40 12.79
CA GLU A 509 -18.89 -19.28 11.61
C GLU A 509 -20.36 -19.00 11.95
N ASP A 510 -20.80 -19.29 13.18
CA ASP A 510 -22.19 -19.11 13.63
C ASP A 510 -22.43 -17.71 14.25
N ILE A 511 -21.45 -16.80 14.21
CA ILE A 511 -21.54 -15.46 14.80
C ILE A 511 -22.09 -14.48 13.75
N GLU A 512 -23.24 -13.87 14.03
CA GLU A 512 -23.97 -13.04 13.06
C GLU A 512 -23.47 -11.60 12.94
N ASP A 513 -22.95 -10.98 14.02
CA ASP A 513 -22.46 -9.60 13.99
C ASP A 513 -21.35 -9.36 15.01
N VAL A 514 -20.20 -8.84 14.53
CA VAL A 514 -19.02 -8.52 15.34
C VAL A 514 -18.62 -7.05 15.16
N SER A 515 -19.37 -6.25 14.38
CA SER A 515 -19.04 -4.85 14.14
C SER A 515 -19.09 -4.00 15.43
N ILE A 516 -19.86 -4.46 16.42
CA ILE A 516 -20.02 -3.81 17.73
C ILE A 516 -18.86 -4.06 18.70
N VAL A 517 -18.02 -5.05 18.43
CA VAL A 517 -16.87 -5.37 19.29
C VAL A 517 -15.80 -4.33 19.00
N GLU A 518 -15.31 -3.60 19.98
CA GLU A 518 -14.29 -2.56 19.76
C GLU A 518 -12.88 -3.07 20.11
N ASP A 519 -12.74 -4.11 20.94
CA ASP A 519 -11.42 -4.66 21.29
C ASP A 519 -10.73 -5.32 20.08
N SER A 520 -9.63 -4.71 19.62
CA SER A 520 -8.86 -5.18 18.47
C SER A 520 -8.32 -6.60 18.65
N ARG A 521 -8.01 -7.03 19.89
CA ARG A 521 -7.51 -8.38 20.20
C ARG A 521 -8.58 -9.43 19.92
N MET A 522 -9.83 -9.14 20.28
CA MET A 522 -10.96 -10.02 19.98
C MET A 522 -11.22 -10.13 18.48
N ARG A 523 -11.26 -9.00 17.76
CA ARG A 523 -11.45 -8.97 16.30
C ARG A 523 -10.38 -9.81 15.59
N LYS A 524 -9.10 -9.57 15.89
CA LYS A 524 -7.96 -10.35 15.35
C LYS A 524 -8.14 -11.84 15.61
N ALA A 525 -8.46 -12.21 16.85
CA ALA A 525 -8.63 -13.59 17.26
C ALA A 525 -9.80 -14.30 16.56
N LEU A 526 -10.91 -13.59 16.27
CA LEU A 526 -12.05 -14.12 15.52
C LEU A 526 -11.74 -14.27 14.03
N ILE A 527 -11.11 -13.28 13.42
CA ILE A 527 -10.72 -13.29 12.00
C ILE A 527 -9.74 -14.45 11.71
N ARG A 528 -8.70 -14.61 12.55
CA ARG A 528 -7.74 -15.74 12.46
C ARG A 528 -8.41 -17.10 12.59
N ARG A 529 -9.50 -17.19 13.36
CA ARG A 529 -10.29 -18.42 13.53
C ARG A 529 -11.27 -18.71 12.40
N GLY A 530 -11.41 -17.81 11.42
CA GLY A 530 -12.26 -18.06 10.24
C GLY A 530 -13.51 -17.18 10.16
N LEU A 531 -13.67 -16.16 11.03
CA LEU A 531 -14.77 -15.20 10.89
C LEU A 531 -14.74 -14.60 9.47
N LYS A 532 -15.89 -14.57 8.80
CA LYS A 532 -16.06 -13.86 7.53
C LYS A 532 -16.11 -12.36 7.82
N VAL A 533 -15.32 -11.58 7.08
CA VAL A 533 -15.35 -10.13 7.16
C VAL A 533 -16.40 -9.63 6.18
N ASP A 534 -17.53 -9.18 6.72
CA ASP A 534 -18.58 -8.54 5.95
C ASP A 534 -18.36 -7.02 5.86
N LYS A 535 -19.19 -6.36 5.05
CA LYS A 535 -19.07 -4.91 4.81
C LYS A 535 -19.16 -4.12 6.12
N LYS A 536 -20.05 -4.51 7.03
CA LYS A 536 -20.29 -3.80 8.29
C LYS A 536 -19.08 -3.86 9.21
N LEU A 537 -18.49 -5.05 9.39
CA LEU A 537 -17.27 -5.20 10.17
C LEU A 537 -16.10 -4.45 9.54
N PHE A 538 -15.95 -4.52 8.21
CA PHE A 538 -14.88 -3.82 7.50
C PHE A 538 -14.96 -2.31 7.68
N LEU A 539 -16.14 -1.70 7.48
CA LEU A 539 -16.34 -0.27 7.66
C LEU A 539 -16.07 0.16 9.11
N SER A 540 -16.53 -0.62 10.10
CA SER A 540 -16.24 -0.33 11.51
C SER A 540 -14.73 -0.41 11.84
N ILE A 541 -13.96 -1.23 11.14
CA ILE A 541 -12.50 -1.30 11.31
C ILE A 541 -11.83 -0.04 10.72
N LEU A 542 -12.33 0.46 9.59
CA LEU A 542 -11.87 1.72 9.02
C LEU A 542 -12.23 2.92 9.90
N ASP A 543 -13.49 3.00 10.37
CA ASP A 543 -13.96 4.10 11.23
C ASP A 543 -13.20 4.18 12.56
N LEU A 544 -12.80 3.03 13.12
CA LEU A 544 -12.00 2.96 14.35
C LEU A 544 -10.49 3.03 14.12
N ASP A 545 -10.05 3.20 12.88
CA ASP A 545 -8.64 3.19 12.46
C ASP A 545 -7.82 2.02 13.03
N GLN A 546 -8.43 0.82 13.03
CA GLN A 546 -7.82 -0.38 13.63
C GLN A 546 -6.83 -1.06 12.68
N TYR A 547 -5.73 -0.37 12.42
CA TYR A 547 -4.61 -0.81 11.58
C TYR A 547 -4.14 -2.24 11.87
N ASP A 548 -4.00 -2.62 13.14
CA ASP A 548 -3.52 -3.93 13.55
C ASP A 548 -4.51 -5.05 13.20
N VAL A 549 -5.81 -4.75 13.22
CA VAL A 549 -6.87 -5.66 12.76
C VAL A 549 -6.86 -5.75 11.24
N MET A 550 -6.72 -4.62 10.54
CA MET A 550 -6.65 -4.61 9.08
C MET A 550 -5.49 -5.46 8.55
N LYS A 551 -4.31 -5.37 9.19
CA LYS A 551 -3.16 -6.24 8.89
C LYS A 551 -3.51 -7.73 8.98
N VAL A 552 -4.26 -8.12 10.01
CA VAL A 552 -4.70 -9.51 10.17
C VAL A 552 -5.69 -9.88 9.07
N ILE A 553 -6.63 -9.00 8.73
CA ILE A 553 -7.59 -9.24 7.64
C ILE A 553 -6.85 -9.47 6.34
N VAL A 554 -6.00 -8.53 5.92
CA VAL A 554 -5.27 -8.66 4.65
C VAL A 554 -4.38 -9.89 4.68
N GLY A 555 -3.62 -10.13 5.76
CA GLY A 555 -2.79 -11.33 5.90
C GLY A 555 -3.56 -12.66 5.76
N GLU A 556 -4.80 -12.72 6.26
CA GLU A 556 -5.65 -13.92 6.26
C GLU A 556 -6.59 -14.04 5.05
N ARG A 557 -6.92 -12.92 4.39
CA ARG A 557 -8.05 -12.81 3.43
C ARG A 557 -7.69 -12.12 2.11
N GLU A 558 -6.46 -11.66 1.88
CA GLU A 558 -6.06 -10.95 0.64
C GLU A 558 -6.45 -11.69 -0.66
N ARG A 559 -6.52 -13.03 -0.65
CA ARG A 559 -6.92 -13.85 -1.80
C ARG A 559 -8.33 -14.47 -1.69
N ASP A 560 -9.08 -14.13 -0.65
CA ASP A 560 -10.48 -14.57 -0.51
C ASP A 560 -11.35 -13.80 -1.51
N ARG A 561 -11.99 -14.52 -2.43
CA ARG A 561 -12.79 -13.94 -3.51
C ARG A 561 -13.94 -13.08 -2.97
N ASP A 562 -14.58 -13.50 -1.88
CA ASP A 562 -15.73 -12.76 -1.31
C ASP A 562 -15.25 -11.44 -0.71
N PHE A 563 -14.13 -11.47 0.02
CA PHE A 563 -13.51 -10.28 0.60
C PHE A 563 -12.99 -9.31 -0.47
N VAL A 564 -12.27 -9.82 -1.48
CA VAL A 564 -11.78 -9.04 -2.62
C VAL A 564 -12.95 -8.37 -3.35
N ARG A 565 -14.02 -9.12 -3.61
CA ARG A 565 -15.22 -8.58 -4.26
C ARG A 565 -15.86 -7.48 -3.43
N MET A 566 -16.01 -7.70 -2.13
CA MET A 566 -16.56 -6.71 -1.20
C MET A 566 -15.76 -5.40 -1.27
N ILE A 567 -14.43 -5.48 -1.11
CA ILE A 567 -13.58 -4.31 -1.16
C ILE A 567 -13.65 -3.62 -2.52
N MET A 568 -13.54 -4.37 -3.62
CA MET A 568 -13.41 -3.77 -4.95
C MET A 568 -14.72 -3.23 -5.51
N LEU A 569 -15.86 -3.87 -5.22
CA LEU A 569 -17.14 -3.57 -5.87
C LEU A 569 -18.22 -3.03 -4.92
N ASP A 570 -18.27 -3.51 -3.67
CA ASP A 570 -19.41 -3.25 -2.78
C ASP A 570 -19.20 -2.03 -1.86
N ILE A 571 -17.93 -1.70 -1.57
CA ILE A 571 -17.54 -0.48 -0.86
C ILE A 571 -17.50 0.69 -1.85
N LYS A 572 -18.24 1.74 -1.53
CA LYS A 572 -18.32 3.00 -2.25
C LYS A 572 -17.69 4.11 -1.42
N GLU A 573 -17.38 5.21 -2.07
CA GLU A 573 -16.84 6.41 -1.40
C GLU A 573 -17.80 6.91 -0.32
N ASP A 574 -19.10 6.95 -0.61
CA ASP A 574 -20.14 7.39 0.34
C ASP A 574 -20.28 6.48 1.58
N ASP A 575 -19.67 5.29 1.57
CA ASP A 575 -19.63 4.42 2.75
C ASP A 575 -18.53 4.80 3.75
N ILE A 576 -17.58 5.65 3.34
CA ILE A 576 -16.43 6.09 4.15
C ILE A 576 -16.72 7.50 4.68
N ASN A 577 -16.71 7.65 6.00
CA ASN A 577 -17.08 8.92 6.64
C ASN A 577 -15.90 9.89 6.81
N TYR A 578 -14.68 9.36 6.88
CA TYR A 578 -13.47 10.10 7.23
C TYR A 578 -12.32 9.70 6.30
N GLU A 579 -11.34 10.60 6.17
CA GLU A 579 -10.08 10.25 5.51
C GLU A 579 -9.41 9.06 6.21
N ILE A 580 -9.01 8.08 5.41
CA ILE A 580 -8.35 6.86 5.90
C ILE A 580 -6.90 7.19 6.21
N SER A 581 -6.43 6.84 7.41
CA SER A 581 -5.06 7.15 7.85
C SER A 581 -3.99 6.52 6.93
N GLU A 582 -2.81 7.15 6.86
CA GLU A 582 -1.66 6.62 6.08
C GLU A 582 -1.26 5.20 6.56
N ASP A 583 -1.34 4.93 7.87
CA ASP A 583 -1.08 3.60 8.43
C ASP A 583 -2.12 2.58 7.96
N MET A 584 -3.40 2.93 7.97
CA MET A 584 -4.46 2.07 7.45
C MET A 584 -4.29 1.79 5.95
N LEU A 585 -3.90 2.79 5.16
CA LEU A 585 -3.57 2.61 3.74
C LEU A 585 -2.42 1.61 3.54
N ILE A 586 -1.39 1.63 4.41
CA ILE A 586 -0.33 0.62 4.40
C ILE A 586 -0.91 -0.77 4.71
N ALA A 587 -1.73 -0.90 5.74
CA ALA A 587 -2.32 -2.19 6.13
C ALA A 587 -3.26 -2.77 5.07
N LEU A 588 -3.93 -1.93 4.29
CA LEU A 588 -4.80 -2.34 3.18
C LEU A 588 -4.03 -3.02 2.04
N GLY A 589 -2.70 -2.93 2.00
CA GLY A 589 -1.85 -3.71 1.11
C GLY A 589 -2.24 -3.51 -0.36
N GLY A 590 -2.54 -4.59 -1.07
CA GLY A 590 -2.91 -4.56 -2.49
C GLY A 590 -4.22 -3.82 -2.82
N PHE A 591 -5.02 -3.45 -1.83
CA PHE A 591 -6.27 -2.69 -2.03
C PHE A 591 -6.10 -1.18 -1.86
N ARG A 592 -4.94 -0.72 -1.38
CA ARG A 592 -4.71 0.69 -1.00
C ARG A 592 -5.05 1.69 -2.10
N GLY A 593 -4.72 1.40 -3.36
CA GLY A 593 -4.93 2.35 -4.47
C GLY A 593 -6.40 2.77 -4.62
N LYS A 594 -7.35 1.86 -4.35
CA LYS A 594 -8.77 2.18 -4.30
C LYS A 594 -9.06 3.21 -3.21
N PHE A 595 -8.52 3.00 -2.01
CA PHE A 595 -8.78 3.88 -0.86
C PHE A 595 -8.02 5.20 -0.93
N VAL A 596 -6.85 5.24 -1.60
CA VAL A 596 -6.17 6.50 -1.96
C VAL A 596 -7.05 7.34 -2.89
N GLU A 597 -7.71 6.71 -3.87
CA GLU A 597 -8.65 7.40 -4.76
C GLU A 597 -9.86 7.95 -3.98
N ILE A 598 -10.37 7.21 -2.99
CA ILE A 598 -11.41 7.70 -2.08
C ILE A 598 -10.90 8.91 -1.27
N ASN A 599 -9.71 8.80 -0.67
CA ASN A 599 -9.13 9.85 0.15
C ASN A 599 -8.94 11.17 -0.59
N ARG A 600 -8.60 11.12 -1.87
CA ARG A 600 -8.45 12.30 -2.73
C ARG A 600 -9.70 13.19 -2.72
N LYS A 601 -10.90 12.62 -2.49
CA LYS A 601 -12.12 13.41 -2.36
C LYS A 601 -12.16 14.27 -1.10
N PHE A 602 -11.64 13.77 0.02
CA PHE A 602 -11.57 14.53 1.26
C PHE A 602 -10.57 15.69 1.12
N GLU A 603 -9.39 15.44 0.53
CA GLU A 603 -8.40 16.49 0.21
C GLU A 603 -9.01 17.60 -0.67
N GLU A 604 -9.81 17.23 -1.68
CA GLU A 604 -10.49 18.19 -2.57
C GLU A 604 -11.59 19.01 -1.85
N ILE A 605 -12.29 18.42 -0.87
CA ILE A 605 -13.30 19.13 -0.06
C ILE A 605 -12.63 20.14 0.87
N GLU A 606 -11.49 19.80 1.47
CA GLU A 606 -10.74 20.73 2.33
C GLU A 606 -10.18 21.92 1.54
N GLN A 607 -9.64 21.68 0.34
CA GLN A 607 -9.18 22.76 -0.55
C GLN A 607 -10.35 23.63 -1.07
N GLU A 608 -11.54 23.07 -1.29
CA GLU A 608 -12.76 23.83 -1.62
C GLU A 608 -13.16 24.79 -0.48
N HIS A 609 -12.83 24.47 0.78
CA HIS A 609 -13.10 25.34 1.94
C HIS A 609 -12.06 26.45 2.15
N GLU A 610 -10.83 26.30 1.64
CA GLU A 610 -9.75 27.30 1.81
C GLU A 610 -9.72 28.40 0.73
N PHE A 611 -10.35 28.20 -0.44
CA PHE A 611 -10.19 29.12 -1.59
C PHE A 611 -11.45 29.87 -2.09
N ALA A 612 -12.61 29.80 -1.42
CA ALA A 612 -13.82 30.44 -1.93
C ALA A 612 -14.13 31.80 -1.26
N GLU A 613 -13.58 32.90 -1.78
CA GLU A 613 -14.38 34.13 -1.88
C GLU A 613 -15.41 33.90 -3.00
N GLU A 614 -16.65 33.58 -2.62
CA GLU A 614 -17.75 33.26 -3.55
C GLU A 614 -18.16 34.48 -4.40
N GLU A 615 -17.50 34.71 -5.55
CA GLU A 615 -18.06 35.57 -6.59
C GLU A 615 -19.20 34.82 -7.31
N LYS A 616 -20.45 35.11 -6.93
CA LYS A 616 -21.64 34.67 -7.68
C LYS A 616 -21.61 35.24 -9.10
N ARG A 617 -21.58 34.34 -10.08
CA ARG A 617 -21.65 34.62 -11.52
C ARG A 617 -23.09 34.55 -11.99
N GLU A 618 -23.46 35.37 -12.96
CA GLU A 618 -24.78 35.26 -13.58
C GLU A 618 -24.80 34.11 -14.59
N VAL A 619 -25.86 33.31 -14.61
CA VAL A 619 -26.02 32.20 -15.56
C VAL A 619 -27.11 32.54 -16.56
N TYR A 620 -26.74 32.47 -17.83
CA TYR A 620 -27.59 32.66 -18.99
C TYR A 620 -27.66 31.35 -19.76
N ILE A 621 -28.79 31.07 -20.38
CA ILE A 621 -29.02 29.82 -21.11
C ILE A 621 -29.74 30.10 -22.42
N SER A 622 -29.32 29.41 -23.48
CA SER A 622 -29.93 29.58 -24.79
C SER A 622 -31.37 29.06 -24.83
N LYS A 623 -32.18 29.54 -25.77
CA LYS A 623 -33.55 29.03 -25.99
C LYS A 623 -33.58 27.51 -26.22
N ASN A 624 -32.56 26.95 -26.88
CA ASN A 624 -32.46 25.51 -27.11
C ASN A 624 -32.05 24.77 -25.83
N GLY A 625 -31.07 25.30 -25.09
CA GLY A 625 -30.66 24.75 -23.80
C GLY A 625 -31.79 24.75 -22.77
N MET A 626 -32.69 25.73 -22.81
CA MET A 626 -33.87 25.76 -21.94
C MET A 626 -34.94 24.74 -22.30
N LYS A 627 -35.20 24.53 -23.59
CA LYS A 627 -36.06 23.41 -24.01
C LYS A 627 -35.49 22.07 -23.57
N GLU A 628 -34.18 21.87 -23.75
CA GLU A 628 -33.49 20.67 -23.29
C GLU A 628 -33.61 20.53 -21.76
N LEU A 629 -33.37 21.61 -20.99
CA LEU A 629 -33.53 21.65 -19.54
C LEU A 629 -34.96 21.27 -19.10
N GLU A 630 -35.98 21.74 -19.81
CA GLU A 630 -37.40 21.43 -19.57
C GLU A 630 -37.77 19.98 -19.97
N GLU A 631 -37.14 19.44 -21.02
CA GLU A 631 -37.32 18.06 -21.47
C GLU A 631 -36.75 17.01 -20.49
N PHE A 632 -35.79 17.38 -19.62
CA PHE A 632 -35.31 16.52 -18.52
C PHE A 632 -36.39 16.21 -17.45
N SER A 633 -37.61 16.75 -17.57
CA SER A 633 -38.73 16.64 -16.63
C SER A 633 -39.28 15.23 -16.34
N VAL A 634 -38.79 14.18 -17.01
CA VAL A 634 -39.27 12.80 -16.81
C VAL A 634 -38.57 12.07 -15.64
N LYS A 635 -37.47 12.61 -15.09
CA LYS A 635 -36.77 12.04 -13.91
C LYS A 635 -36.24 13.14 -12.98
N ASP A 636 -36.93 13.35 -11.86
CA ASP A 636 -36.58 14.36 -10.84
C ASP A 636 -35.11 14.30 -10.42
N SER A 637 -34.54 13.11 -10.24
CA SER A 637 -33.14 12.93 -9.82
C SER A 637 -32.11 13.44 -10.84
N THR A 638 -32.42 13.40 -12.13
CA THR A 638 -31.49 13.83 -13.20
C THR A 638 -31.51 15.35 -13.31
N ARG A 639 -32.70 15.95 -13.20
CA ARG A 639 -32.90 17.39 -13.16
C ARG A 639 -32.23 18.01 -11.94
N GLU A 640 -32.36 17.40 -10.77
CA GLU A 640 -31.74 17.88 -9.52
C GLU A 640 -30.21 17.90 -9.61
N LYS A 641 -29.60 16.86 -10.21
CA LYS A 641 -28.14 16.82 -10.47
C LYS A 641 -27.68 17.92 -11.43
N LEU A 642 -28.46 18.15 -12.50
CA LEU A 642 -28.15 19.18 -13.49
C LEU A 642 -28.28 20.59 -12.90
N LEU A 643 -29.37 20.87 -12.17
CA LEU A 643 -29.58 22.14 -11.48
C LEU A 643 -28.50 22.39 -10.42
N LYS A 644 -28.15 21.38 -9.62
CA LYS A 644 -27.03 21.48 -8.67
C LYS A 644 -25.73 21.83 -9.37
N LYS A 645 -25.45 21.27 -10.55
CA LYS A 645 -24.26 21.59 -11.34
C LYS A 645 -24.30 22.98 -11.98
N ILE A 646 -25.47 23.47 -12.37
CA ILE A 646 -25.66 24.84 -12.83
C ILE A 646 -25.45 25.83 -11.67
N GLU A 647 -25.91 25.49 -10.47
CA GLU A 647 -25.67 26.29 -9.26
C GLU A 647 -24.19 26.24 -8.85
N ASP A 648 -23.51 25.10 -8.96
CA ASP A 648 -22.05 25.01 -8.82
C ASP A 648 -21.35 25.98 -9.79
N MET A 649 -21.77 26.00 -11.07
CA MET A 649 -21.25 26.94 -12.08
C MET A 649 -21.51 28.39 -11.67
N ARG A 650 -22.72 28.72 -11.20
CA ARG A 650 -23.10 30.04 -10.68
C ARG A 650 -22.17 30.49 -9.56
N CYS A 651 -21.75 29.57 -8.70
CA CYS A 651 -20.77 29.82 -7.64
C CYS A 651 -19.31 29.79 -8.12
N GLY A 652 -19.05 29.80 -9.44
CA GLY A 652 -17.71 29.78 -10.02
C GLY A 652 -17.02 28.40 -9.99
N ARG A 653 -17.73 27.34 -9.61
CA ARG A 653 -17.19 25.97 -9.45
C ARG A 653 -17.36 25.19 -10.76
N PHE A 654 -16.30 25.09 -11.57
CA PHE A 654 -16.31 24.45 -12.89
C PHE A 654 -15.74 23.02 -12.91
N ARG A 655 -15.88 22.26 -11.81
CA ARG A 655 -15.31 20.90 -11.67
C ARG A 655 -15.80 19.96 -12.78
N GLY A 656 -14.87 19.40 -13.56
CA GLY A 656 -15.18 18.53 -14.72
C GLY A 656 -15.33 19.26 -16.05
N ALA A 657 -15.09 20.58 -16.09
CA ALA A 657 -15.06 21.34 -17.32
C ALA A 657 -13.75 21.10 -18.09
N ARG A 658 -13.85 20.82 -19.39
CA ARG A 658 -12.72 20.73 -20.32
C ARG A 658 -12.84 21.80 -21.39
N SER A 659 -11.71 22.38 -21.80
CA SER A 659 -11.63 23.09 -23.07
C SER A 659 -11.85 22.10 -24.21
N VAL A 660 -12.69 22.46 -25.18
CA VAL A 660 -12.84 21.65 -26.38
C VAL A 660 -11.72 22.04 -27.34
N GLU A 661 -10.77 21.14 -27.60
CA GLU A 661 -9.52 21.36 -28.37
C GLU A 661 -9.68 22.00 -29.77
N SER A 662 -10.91 22.09 -30.29
CA SER A 662 -11.22 22.60 -31.64
C SER A 662 -11.96 23.95 -31.67
N THR A 663 -12.25 24.54 -30.50
CA THR A 663 -12.88 25.87 -30.36
C THR A 663 -12.33 26.61 -29.12
N ASP A 664 -11.74 27.80 -29.31
CA ASP A 664 -11.09 28.52 -28.20
C ASP A 664 -12.07 29.08 -27.16
N ARG A 665 -13.37 29.16 -27.47
CA ARG A 665 -14.37 29.87 -26.66
C ARG A 665 -15.44 28.98 -26.00
N VAL A 666 -15.54 27.71 -26.39
CA VAL A 666 -16.57 26.79 -25.87
C VAL A 666 -15.95 25.79 -24.91
N ARG A 667 -16.53 25.68 -23.72
CA ARG A 667 -16.16 24.71 -22.68
C ARG A 667 -17.24 23.65 -22.54
N GLU A 668 -16.83 22.44 -22.20
CA GLU A 668 -17.71 21.29 -21.95
C GLU A 668 -17.64 20.90 -20.48
N LEU A 669 -18.76 20.89 -19.77
CA LEU A 669 -18.92 20.29 -18.44
C LEU A 669 -19.59 18.93 -18.56
N ARG A 670 -18.98 17.89 -18.00
CA ARG A 670 -19.53 16.51 -18.00
C ARG A 670 -20.09 16.11 -16.63
N ILE A 671 -21.29 15.55 -16.63
CA ILE A 671 -21.90 14.91 -15.47
C ILE A 671 -21.91 13.39 -15.72
N LEU A 672 -20.95 12.70 -15.09
CA LEU A 672 -20.77 11.25 -15.25
C LEU A 672 -21.82 10.48 -14.44
N GLY A 673 -22.38 9.41 -15.03
CA GLY A 673 -23.45 8.61 -14.44
C GLY A 673 -24.21 7.79 -15.49
N ARG A 674 -25.32 7.16 -15.09
CA ARG A 674 -26.18 6.35 -15.98
C ARG A 674 -26.80 7.17 -17.12
N GLU A 675 -26.94 8.48 -16.92
CA GLU A 675 -27.52 9.43 -17.88
C GLU A 675 -26.47 10.15 -18.77
N ASN A 676 -25.20 10.19 -18.36
CA ASN A 676 -24.09 10.85 -19.07
C ASN A 676 -24.47 12.20 -19.72
N ILE A 677 -24.51 13.27 -18.93
CA ILE A 677 -24.97 14.60 -19.37
C ILE A 677 -23.78 15.48 -19.75
N ARG A 678 -23.88 16.22 -20.85
CA ARG A 678 -22.86 17.17 -21.32
C ARG A 678 -23.46 18.56 -21.46
N VAL A 679 -22.88 19.54 -20.78
CA VAL A 679 -23.28 20.95 -20.83
C VAL A 679 -22.19 21.73 -21.54
N TYR A 680 -22.53 22.35 -22.67
CA TYR A 680 -21.62 23.23 -23.40
C TYR A 680 -21.92 24.68 -23.05
N TYR A 681 -20.90 25.46 -22.72
CA TYR A 681 -21.05 26.84 -22.29
C TYR A 681 -19.88 27.72 -22.73
N LYS A 682 -20.10 29.03 -22.78
CA LYS A 682 -19.05 30.04 -22.95
C LYS A 682 -19.00 30.96 -21.73
N LEU A 683 -17.82 31.47 -21.42
CA LEU A 683 -17.63 32.50 -20.41
C LEU A 683 -17.46 33.85 -21.13
N LEU A 684 -18.34 34.81 -20.82
CA LEU A 684 -18.21 36.19 -21.27
C LEU A 684 -18.26 37.07 -20.02
N ASP A 685 -17.15 37.74 -19.74
CA ASP A 685 -16.93 38.50 -18.51
C ASP A 685 -17.29 37.71 -17.24
N ARG A 686 -18.26 38.20 -16.47
CA ARG A 686 -18.78 37.55 -15.25
C ARG A 686 -19.97 36.62 -15.50
N GLY A 687 -20.41 36.48 -16.75
CA GLY A 687 -21.55 35.67 -17.15
C GLY A 687 -21.15 34.30 -17.69
N ILE A 688 -21.97 33.30 -17.37
CA ILE A 688 -21.87 31.93 -17.87
C ILE A 688 -23.01 31.71 -18.85
N TYR A 689 -22.71 31.45 -20.10
CA TYR A 689 -23.71 31.29 -21.15
C TYR A 689 -23.78 29.84 -21.59
N ILE A 690 -24.77 29.11 -21.07
CA ILE A 690 -25.06 27.72 -21.43
C ILE A 690 -25.62 27.68 -22.85
N LEU A 691 -24.83 27.12 -23.75
CA LEU A 691 -25.14 27.01 -25.18
C LEU A 691 -26.13 25.87 -25.43
N LYS A 692 -25.87 24.69 -24.87
CA LYS A 692 -26.63 23.46 -25.14
C LYS A 692 -26.35 22.35 -24.11
N ILE A 693 -27.32 21.46 -23.89
CA ILE A 693 -27.27 20.34 -22.93
C ILE A 693 -27.65 19.03 -23.65
N TYR A 694 -26.80 18.01 -23.55
CA TYR A 694 -27.05 16.69 -24.15
C TYR A 694 -27.17 15.59 -23.10
N GLU A 695 -28.12 14.68 -23.28
CA GLU A 695 -28.23 13.41 -22.55
C GLU A 695 -27.72 12.24 -23.42
N LYS A 696 -26.98 11.28 -22.83
CA LYS A 696 -26.55 10.02 -23.48
C LYS A 696 -25.85 10.18 -24.83
N ARG A 697 -25.11 11.28 -25.03
CA ARG A 697 -24.34 11.49 -26.27
C ARG A 697 -22.86 11.31 -25.97
N ASP A 698 -22.23 10.37 -26.66
CA ASP A 698 -20.81 10.05 -26.46
C ASP A 698 -19.89 11.09 -27.12
N GLU A 699 -20.30 11.69 -28.23
CA GLU A 699 -19.57 12.77 -28.91
C GLU A 699 -20.52 13.74 -29.63
N VAL A 700 -20.16 15.02 -29.67
CA VAL A 700 -20.86 16.06 -30.45
C VAL A 700 -19.96 16.49 -31.61
N PRO A 701 -20.45 16.49 -32.87
CA PRO A 701 -19.65 16.89 -34.02
C PRO A 701 -19.06 18.31 -33.87
N ILE A 702 -17.81 18.49 -34.29
CA ILE A 702 -17.08 19.76 -34.16
C ILE A 702 -17.78 20.88 -34.95
N GLU A 703 -18.39 20.55 -36.09
CA GLU A 703 -19.17 21.48 -36.92
C GLU A 703 -20.37 22.03 -36.14
N GLU A 704 -21.01 21.21 -35.30
CA GLU A 704 -22.12 21.62 -34.43
C GLU A 704 -21.62 22.58 -33.34
N LEU A 705 -20.45 22.32 -32.74
CA LEU A 705 -19.85 23.20 -31.72
C LEU A 705 -19.41 24.56 -32.29
N LYS A 706 -18.86 24.60 -33.50
CA LYS A 706 -18.52 25.84 -34.22
C LYS A 706 -19.73 26.70 -34.57
N LEU A 707 -20.92 26.09 -34.72
CA LEU A 707 -22.17 26.83 -34.88
C LEU A 707 -22.64 27.41 -33.54
N LEU A 708 -22.52 26.66 -32.44
CA LEU A 708 -22.87 27.13 -31.09
C LEU A 708 -21.98 28.29 -30.63
N GLU A 709 -20.71 28.31 -31.03
CA GLU A 709 -19.78 29.41 -30.74
C GLU A 709 -20.26 30.77 -31.31
N LYS A 710 -20.99 30.75 -32.44
CA LYS A 710 -21.47 31.95 -33.13
C LYS A 710 -22.76 32.54 -32.55
N MET A 711 -23.30 31.96 -31.47
CA MET A 711 -24.51 32.48 -30.83
C MET A 711 -24.24 33.82 -30.13
N GLU A 712 -25.02 34.84 -30.48
CA GLU A 712 -24.95 36.20 -29.91
C GLU A 712 -25.69 36.28 -28.55
N GLU A 713 -25.35 37.26 -27.71
CA GLU A 713 -25.86 37.39 -26.33
C GLU A 713 -27.38 37.55 -26.24
N ASP A 714 -28.01 38.16 -27.25
CA ASP A 714 -29.46 38.36 -27.35
C ASP A 714 -30.26 37.05 -27.52
N GLN A 715 -29.56 35.94 -27.80
CA GLN A 715 -30.14 34.60 -27.92
C GLN A 715 -30.24 33.84 -26.59
N PHE A 716 -29.77 34.44 -25.50
CA PHE A 716 -29.74 33.85 -24.17
C PHE A 716 -30.74 34.53 -23.24
N GLN A 717 -31.30 33.75 -22.32
CA GLN A 717 -32.16 34.24 -21.24
C GLN A 717 -31.49 34.00 -19.90
N PHE A 718 -31.70 34.91 -18.95
CA PHE A 718 -31.24 34.75 -17.59
C PHE A 718 -31.93 33.53 -16.96
N LEU A 719 -31.12 32.65 -16.37
CA LEU A 719 -31.62 31.52 -15.61
C LEU A 719 -31.65 31.98 -14.16
N GLU A 720 -32.85 32.11 -13.58
CA GLU A 720 -33.08 32.46 -12.16
C GLU A 720 -32.71 31.32 -11.21
#